data_AF-A0AA88INK5-F1
#
_entry.id   AF-A0AA88INK5-F1
#
_cell.length_a   1.000
_cell.length_b   1.000
_cell.length_c   1.000
_cell.angle_alpha   90.00
_cell.angle_beta   90.00
_cell.angle_gamma   90.00
#
_symmetry.space_group_name_H-M   'P 1'
#
loop_
_entity.id
_entity.type
_entity.pdbx_description
1 polymer ?
#
loop_
_entity_poly.entity_id
_entity_poly.type
_entity_poly.pdbx_seq_one_letter_code
_entity_poly.pdbx_strand_id
1 'polypeptide(L)'
;MEIDLPSQADKDGLASKNVDNPLPDSITEWGVLAISASPHTGFCVAEPYNFRAWKRFFVDLKLPYSVARNEQVEIKAVIHNYGDDDLHVRVVLMKTEGICSVAFKDRHTQEVTLPAGSSKAVPYTIVPLAVGKLPIEVMVVGRDMMGGDRVQKSLRVVLDGVQKSEVWSVVLNPSAEGGSQVVRLGKFELEAVVPNSVPETFINVRGNVLADSIDNSIKEDSLASLIRMPGGCVEQNLASMTLPLIATLYLERTNNWESVGVQRKAEAIQFIKRGYQNQLSYRKSDGSYPPYSREGASTWVTAYVVKVFSMAHSVIGIDEQQACDPLLYLVKNKHRLPRGHFVEDNPVYTTTMTGGLRGDDPETTLTAFVLIALAEAKQAGIKCTSQDVNFQMELVISKTAEYLERALGTSGRRPYTVAIASYALALLGKDQAFNPTQTLLAAAAPGGRNWPDRHNHLFTLEATGYALLALLKLGRLEEAAAPFKWLNSQRGRGGGFGSTQSTMVVLQALSEYLINKPPADDLVLDVDVRLTGRKEVRYHFNPETAYAARSSRLPAELDLEVEARGNGQGILEVVTYYNQVHEVDEKKPCKDFELSVTIKDSSEKPPTDVEKSYQMSIRVRALGPSDVRMVVLDISLPTGFTPENSDLEMLSNSVDRYINNFQIVDNLSERGSLIIHLFKVSHKEPEILIFRLQQRFKVGLLQPSSVTAYEYYHPDHRCSRTYSPKEDKEQLSQICKDNVCRCTQGDCCVSKTDSEHFTSKERETFACKSLHHVFQVTVLNVTQSYYDKYEMEITRVIKLGLEGGVEVGQTRFFMSHGGCRDVLDLKQGSQYLIIGPKEDHWTADIDTNRLIYMLGKDTWVERWPSSAECSGDPNLQAKCKSLEDTANELSVNACRL
;
A
#
# COMPACT_ATOMS: atom_id res chain seq x y z
N MET A 1 -29.79 -11.55 10.09
CA MET A 1 -31.26 -11.56 9.89
C MET A 1 -31.89 -11.23 11.22
N GLU A 2 -32.77 -10.23 11.29
CA GLU A 2 -33.52 -9.91 12.51
C GLU A 2 -34.84 -10.68 12.48
N ILE A 3 -35.17 -11.37 13.58
CA ILE A 3 -36.34 -12.24 13.67
C ILE A 3 -37.11 -11.85 14.95
N ASP A 4 -38.28 -11.26 14.77
CA ASP A 4 -39.17 -10.98 15.90
C ASP A 4 -39.92 -12.25 16.31
N LEU A 5 -39.76 -12.65 17.58
CA LEU A 5 -40.51 -13.74 18.17
C LEU A 5 -41.96 -13.31 18.48
N PRO A 6 -42.91 -14.25 18.54
CA PRO A 6 -44.29 -13.96 18.94
C PRO A 6 -44.37 -13.24 20.30
N SER A 7 -45.33 -12.32 20.44
CA SER A 7 -45.55 -11.56 21.68
C SER A 7 -46.18 -12.38 22.80
N GLN A 8 -46.72 -13.55 22.50
CA GLN A 8 -47.23 -14.52 23.47
C GLN A 8 -46.39 -15.80 23.42
N ALA A 9 -45.88 -16.21 24.57
CA ALA A 9 -45.22 -17.50 24.73
C ALA A 9 -46.25 -18.64 24.76
N ASP A 10 -45.84 -19.83 24.37
CA ASP A 10 -46.63 -21.05 24.51
C ASP A 10 -46.81 -21.41 26.00
N LYS A 11 -47.62 -22.45 26.28
CA LYS A 11 -48.00 -22.84 27.64
C LYS A 11 -46.83 -23.21 28.56
N ASP A 12 -45.66 -23.50 27.99
CA ASP A 12 -44.41 -23.82 28.65
C ASP A 12 -43.48 -22.60 28.86
N GLY A 13 -43.91 -21.40 28.42
CA GLY A 13 -43.14 -20.17 28.56
C GLY A 13 -42.11 -19.94 27.46
N LEU A 14 -42.08 -20.77 26.42
CA LEU A 14 -41.21 -20.61 25.26
C LEU A 14 -41.98 -20.01 24.09
N ALA A 15 -41.38 -19.07 23.36
CA ALA A 15 -41.92 -18.57 22.10
C ALA A 15 -41.14 -19.22 20.95
N SER A 16 -41.83 -19.98 20.10
CA SER A 16 -41.21 -20.66 18.95
C SER A 16 -41.55 -19.93 17.64
N LYS A 17 -40.57 -19.82 16.74
CA LYS A 17 -40.78 -19.29 15.38
C LYS A 17 -39.98 -20.10 14.39
N ASN A 18 -40.68 -20.68 13.42
CA ASN A 18 -40.04 -21.35 12.29
C ASN A 18 -39.55 -20.29 11.30
N VAL A 19 -38.32 -20.45 10.83
CA VAL A 19 -37.68 -19.56 9.85
C VAL A 19 -37.33 -20.40 8.64
N ASP A 20 -38.12 -20.22 7.59
CA ASP A 20 -37.94 -20.92 6.33
C ASP A 20 -37.08 -20.08 5.38
N ASN A 21 -35.76 -20.28 5.43
CA ASN A 21 -34.82 -19.63 4.53
C ASN A 21 -34.09 -20.66 3.66
N PRO A 22 -33.88 -20.38 2.36
CA PRO A 22 -33.04 -21.23 1.53
C PRO A 22 -31.60 -21.21 2.05
N LEU A 23 -30.97 -22.37 2.06
CA LEU A 23 -29.55 -22.48 2.38
C LEU A 23 -28.72 -21.80 1.30
N PRO A 24 -27.58 -21.19 1.64
CA PRO A 24 -26.65 -20.69 0.63
C PRO A 24 -26.12 -21.83 -0.24
N ASP A 25 -25.70 -21.51 -1.47
CA ASP A 25 -25.28 -22.49 -2.48
C ASP A 25 -23.98 -23.25 -2.12
N SER A 26 -23.18 -22.75 -1.17
CA SER A 26 -21.91 -23.37 -0.80
C SER A 26 -22.10 -24.74 -0.16
N ILE A 27 -21.43 -25.74 -0.73
CA ILE A 27 -21.36 -27.11 -0.20
C ILE A 27 -20.31 -27.12 0.92
N THR A 28 -20.78 -26.89 2.14
CA THR A 28 -19.93 -26.76 3.34
C THR A 28 -20.74 -27.14 4.60
N GLU A 29 -20.05 -27.21 5.72
CA GLU A 29 -20.69 -27.09 7.02
C GLU A 29 -20.91 -25.61 7.35
N TRP A 30 -22.15 -25.27 7.72
CA TRP A 30 -22.57 -23.95 8.16
C TRP A 30 -22.81 -23.98 9.66
N GLY A 31 -22.35 -22.95 10.38
CA GLY A 31 -22.66 -22.74 11.79
C GLY A 31 -23.60 -21.54 11.95
N VAL A 32 -24.76 -21.75 12.60
CA VAL A 32 -25.70 -20.69 12.94
C VAL A 32 -25.52 -20.31 14.39
N LEU A 33 -25.15 -19.05 14.62
CA LEU A 33 -25.11 -18.43 15.94
C LEU A 33 -26.34 -17.54 16.12
N ALA A 34 -27.17 -17.86 17.10
CA ALA A 34 -28.34 -17.05 17.45
C ALA A 34 -28.04 -16.19 18.69
N ILE A 35 -28.40 -14.91 18.62
CA ILE A 35 -28.31 -13.98 19.74
C ILE A 35 -29.73 -13.43 19.95
N SER A 36 -30.28 -13.61 21.15
CA SER A 36 -31.59 -13.10 21.53
C SER A 36 -31.47 -11.97 22.54
N ALA A 37 -32.40 -11.03 22.49
CA ALA A 37 -32.51 -9.92 23.43
C ALA A 37 -33.96 -9.81 23.89
N SER A 38 -34.18 -9.78 25.20
CA SER A 38 -35.49 -9.66 25.83
C SER A 38 -35.46 -8.57 26.90
N PRO A 39 -36.47 -7.69 26.99
CA PRO A 39 -36.57 -6.71 28.07
C PRO A 39 -36.63 -7.32 29.48
N HIS A 40 -37.04 -8.58 29.60
CA HIS A 40 -37.23 -9.26 30.88
C HIS A 40 -36.09 -10.22 31.24
N THR A 41 -35.53 -10.92 30.26
CA THR A 41 -34.50 -11.95 30.48
C THR A 41 -33.10 -11.53 30.01
N GLY A 42 -32.96 -10.34 29.42
CA GLY A 42 -31.68 -9.80 28.95
C GLY A 42 -31.21 -10.43 27.65
N PHE A 43 -29.88 -10.45 27.46
CA PHE A 43 -29.24 -11.03 26.28
C PHE A 43 -28.87 -12.50 26.51
N CYS A 44 -29.08 -13.33 25.50
CA CYS A 44 -28.61 -14.72 25.49
C CYS A 44 -27.95 -15.04 24.14
N VAL A 45 -26.73 -15.56 24.21
CA VAL A 45 -25.99 -16.10 23.06
C VAL A 45 -26.15 -17.62 23.09
N ALA A 46 -26.78 -18.19 22.07
CA ALA A 46 -26.99 -19.63 21.98
C ALA A 46 -25.69 -20.36 21.58
N GLU A 47 -25.63 -21.65 21.86
CA GLU A 47 -24.58 -22.50 21.29
C GLU A 47 -24.74 -22.56 19.75
N PRO A 48 -23.63 -22.53 18.98
CA PRO A 48 -23.70 -22.64 17.52
C PRO A 48 -24.36 -23.95 17.08
N TYR A 49 -25.37 -23.85 16.23
CA TYR A 49 -25.98 -25.00 15.58
C TYR A 49 -25.31 -25.24 14.21
N ASN A 50 -24.58 -26.34 14.09
CA ASN A 50 -23.90 -26.70 12.86
C ASN A 50 -24.75 -27.65 12.01
N PHE A 51 -24.84 -27.38 10.71
CA PHE A 51 -25.48 -28.27 9.75
C PHE A 51 -24.67 -28.33 8.46
N ARG A 52 -24.75 -29.48 7.77
CA ARG A 52 -23.99 -29.73 6.54
C ARG A 52 -24.87 -29.58 5.31
N ALA A 53 -24.54 -28.65 4.43
CA ALA A 53 -25.11 -28.54 3.09
C ALA A 53 -24.31 -29.41 2.12
N TRP A 54 -24.96 -30.38 1.48
CA TRP A 54 -24.26 -31.39 0.66
C TRP A 54 -25.06 -31.84 -0.55
N LYS A 55 -24.37 -32.11 -1.66
CA LYS A 55 -24.89 -32.78 -2.86
C LYS A 55 -24.03 -34.01 -3.16
N ARG A 56 -24.66 -35.10 -3.64
CA ARG A 56 -23.92 -36.31 -4.07
C ARG A 56 -23.14 -36.11 -5.36
N PHE A 57 -23.61 -35.19 -6.20
CA PHE A 57 -23.01 -34.84 -7.48
C PHE A 57 -22.98 -33.32 -7.62
N PHE A 58 -21.79 -32.75 -7.81
CA PHE A 58 -21.61 -31.31 -7.95
C PHE A 58 -20.30 -30.96 -8.65
N VAL A 59 -20.17 -29.71 -9.08
CA VAL A 59 -18.96 -29.14 -9.65
C VAL A 59 -18.38 -28.07 -8.74
N ASP A 60 -17.10 -28.18 -8.42
CA ASP A 60 -16.34 -27.14 -7.74
C ASP A 60 -15.36 -26.49 -8.71
N LEU A 61 -15.57 -25.20 -8.97
CA LEU A 61 -14.70 -24.40 -9.81
C LEU A 61 -13.55 -23.83 -9.00
N LYS A 62 -12.33 -24.31 -9.26
CA LYS A 62 -11.09 -23.80 -8.65
C LYS A 62 -10.55 -22.64 -9.49
N LEU A 63 -10.54 -21.45 -8.92
CA LEU A 63 -9.96 -20.23 -9.48
C LEU A 63 -8.79 -19.77 -8.59
N PRO A 64 -7.74 -19.16 -9.15
CA PRO A 64 -6.77 -18.41 -8.35
C PRO A 64 -7.42 -17.20 -7.68
N TYR A 65 -6.77 -16.66 -6.65
CA TYR A 65 -7.24 -15.47 -5.93
C TYR A 65 -7.42 -14.26 -6.87
N SER A 66 -6.43 -14.04 -7.75
CA SER A 66 -6.47 -13.05 -8.82
C SER A 66 -5.60 -13.49 -10.00
N VAL A 67 -5.77 -12.84 -11.15
CA VAL A 67 -5.01 -13.09 -12.39
C VAL A 67 -4.67 -11.76 -13.03
N ALA A 68 -3.46 -11.61 -13.56
CA ALA A 68 -3.11 -10.43 -14.34
C ALA A 68 -3.79 -10.42 -15.71
N ARG A 69 -4.16 -9.24 -16.21
CA ARG A 69 -4.58 -9.09 -17.61
C ARG A 69 -3.51 -9.69 -18.54
N ASN A 70 -3.95 -10.44 -19.55
CA ASN A 70 -3.16 -11.13 -20.58
C ASN A 70 -2.29 -12.32 -20.11
N GLU A 71 -2.34 -12.74 -18.85
CA GLU A 71 -1.73 -14.01 -18.42
C GLU A 71 -2.61 -15.21 -18.79
N GLN A 72 -1.98 -16.29 -19.24
CA GLN A 72 -2.69 -17.53 -19.54
C GLN A 72 -2.80 -18.37 -18.28
N VAL A 73 -3.99 -18.79 -17.87
CA VAL A 73 -4.19 -19.58 -16.65
C VAL A 73 -5.01 -20.83 -16.95
N GLU A 74 -4.57 -21.96 -16.42
CA GLU A 74 -5.34 -23.21 -16.40
C GLU A 74 -6.20 -23.27 -15.14
N ILE A 75 -7.50 -23.01 -15.27
CA ILE A 75 -8.47 -23.22 -14.20
C ILE A 75 -9.02 -24.66 -14.23
N LYS A 76 -9.54 -25.14 -13.10
CA LYS A 76 -10.03 -26.53 -12.99
C LYS A 76 -11.47 -26.56 -12.51
N ALA A 77 -12.34 -27.21 -13.29
CA ALA A 77 -13.65 -27.64 -12.82
C ALA A 77 -13.51 -29.05 -12.25
N VAL A 78 -13.61 -29.20 -10.93
CA VAL A 78 -13.53 -30.50 -10.25
C VAL A 78 -14.94 -31.03 -10.08
N ILE A 79 -15.22 -32.15 -10.73
CA ILE A 79 -16.53 -32.79 -10.69
C ILE A 79 -16.43 -33.90 -9.67
N HIS A 80 -17.37 -33.92 -8.74
CA HIS A 80 -17.42 -34.91 -7.67
C HIS A 80 -18.59 -35.87 -7.91
N ASN A 81 -18.30 -37.17 -7.87
CA ASN A 81 -19.30 -38.23 -7.86
C ASN A 81 -19.17 -39.02 -6.55
N TYR A 82 -20.01 -38.70 -5.58
CA TYR A 82 -20.13 -39.45 -4.32
C TYR A 82 -21.27 -40.50 -4.38
N GLY A 83 -21.78 -40.80 -5.57
CA GLY A 83 -22.70 -41.91 -5.81
C GLY A 83 -21.97 -43.25 -5.96
N ASP A 84 -22.76 -44.33 -5.96
CA ASP A 84 -22.28 -45.70 -6.07
C ASP A 84 -22.16 -46.19 -7.53
N ASP A 85 -22.67 -45.41 -8.49
CA ASP A 85 -22.65 -45.71 -9.93
C ASP A 85 -21.68 -44.81 -10.70
N ASP A 86 -21.12 -45.34 -11.78
CA ASP A 86 -20.33 -44.58 -12.75
C ASP A 86 -21.23 -43.62 -13.55
N LEU A 87 -20.82 -42.36 -13.67
CA LEU A 87 -21.57 -41.31 -14.37
C LEU A 87 -20.90 -40.90 -15.68
N HIS A 88 -21.69 -40.79 -16.74
CA HIS A 88 -21.31 -40.10 -17.98
C HIS A 88 -21.91 -38.71 -18.00
N VAL A 89 -21.05 -37.69 -17.95
CA VAL A 89 -21.48 -36.29 -17.79
C VAL A 89 -20.96 -35.41 -18.92
N ARG A 90 -21.75 -34.40 -19.29
CA ARG A 90 -21.37 -33.31 -20.19
C ARG A 90 -20.99 -32.11 -19.35
N VAL A 91 -19.78 -31.62 -19.55
CA VAL A 91 -19.23 -30.44 -18.88
C VAL A 91 -19.24 -29.31 -19.88
N VAL A 92 -19.92 -28.21 -19.55
CA VAL A 92 -20.14 -27.06 -20.41
C VAL A 92 -19.49 -25.84 -19.77
N LEU A 93 -18.48 -25.28 -20.43
CA LEU A 93 -17.93 -23.97 -20.12
C LEU A 93 -18.70 -22.91 -20.91
N MET A 94 -19.26 -21.92 -20.22
CA MET A 94 -20.01 -20.85 -20.85
C MET A 94 -19.08 -19.76 -21.41
N LYS A 95 -19.52 -19.10 -22.49
CA LYS A 95 -18.81 -17.92 -23.03
C LYS A 95 -18.81 -16.81 -21.99
N THR A 96 -17.65 -16.20 -21.76
CA THR A 96 -17.49 -15.03 -20.88
C THR A 96 -16.90 -13.87 -21.67
N GLU A 97 -17.59 -12.73 -21.69
CA GLU A 97 -17.07 -11.51 -22.35
C GLU A 97 -15.81 -11.01 -21.63
N GLY A 98 -14.83 -10.51 -22.40
CA GLY A 98 -13.54 -10.08 -21.85
C GLY A 98 -12.60 -11.22 -21.43
N ILE A 99 -12.93 -12.47 -21.73
CA ILE A 99 -12.06 -13.63 -21.51
C ILE A 99 -11.91 -14.42 -22.81
N CYS A 100 -10.66 -14.66 -23.16
CA CYS A 100 -10.31 -15.61 -24.19
C CYS A 100 -10.23 -17.04 -23.65
N SER A 101 -10.95 -17.97 -24.26
CA SER A 101 -10.93 -19.38 -23.87
C SER A 101 -11.38 -20.28 -25.03
N VAL A 102 -11.42 -21.59 -24.83
CA VAL A 102 -12.03 -22.51 -25.79
C VAL A 102 -13.52 -22.21 -26.06
N ALA A 103 -14.17 -21.47 -25.16
CA ALA A 103 -15.56 -21.02 -25.28
C ALA A 103 -15.69 -19.57 -25.79
N PHE A 104 -14.66 -18.99 -26.44
CA PHE A 104 -14.68 -17.58 -26.84
C PHE A 104 -15.73 -17.24 -27.91
N LYS A 105 -16.04 -18.18 -28.82
CA LYS A 105 -17.07 -17.99 -29.85
C LYS A 105 -18.47 -18.32 -29.33
N ASP A 106 -18.58 -19.48 -28.70
CA ASP A 106 -19.81 -20.04 -28.12
C ASP A 106 -19.41 -21.02 -27.01
N ARG A 107 -20.38 -21.54 -26.25
CA ARG A 107 -20.17 -22.51 -25.16
C ARG A 107 -19.36 -23.71 -25.63
N HIS A 108 -18.45 -24.18 -24.78
CA HIS A 108 -17.64 -25.35 -25.06
C HIS A 108 -18.13 -26.55 -24.25
N THR A 109 -18.44 -27.66 -24.91
CA THR A 109 -18.95 -28.89 -24.27
C THR A 109 -17.96 -30.04 -24.43
N GLN A 110 -17.72 -30.78 -23.35
CA GLN A 110 -16.91 -31.99 -23.35
C GLN A 110 -17.59 -33.12 -22.57
N GLU A 111 -17.39 -34.37 -23.00
CA GLU A 111 -17.93 -35.54 -22.32
C GLU A 111 -16.87 -36.17 -21.42
N VAL A 112 -17.27 -36.49 -20.19
CA VAL A 112 -16.37 -37.02 -19.16
C VAL A 112 -17.05 -38.20 -18.47
N THR A 113 -16.33 -39.33 -18.39
CA THR A 113 -16.70 -40.44 -17.51
C THR A 113 -16.12 -40.21 -16.12
N LEU A 114 -16.98 -40.27 -15.10
CA LEU A 114 -16.66 -40.20 -13.67
C LEU A 114 -16.98 -41.54 -13.01
N PRO A 115 -15.98 -42.28 -12.50
CA PRO A 115 -16.22 -43.47 -11.68
C PRO A 115 -17.01 -43.17 -10.40
N ALA A 116 -17.69 -44.18 -9.87
CA ALA A 116 -18.32 -44.16 -8.54
C ALA A 116 -17.33 -43.76 -7.43
N GLY A 117 -17.80 -42.99 -6.45
CA GLY A 117 -16.99 -42.56 -5.30
C GLY A 117 -15.72 -41.76 -5.63
N SER A 118 -15.64 -41.16 -6.82
CA SER A 118 -14.41 -40.51 -7.33
C SER A 118 -14.62 -39.04 -7.70
N SER A 119 -13.52 -38.35 -8.00
CA SER A 119 -13.55 -36.97 -8.48
C SER A 119 -12.64 -36.81 -9.68
N LYS A 120 -13.04 -35.96 -10.62
CA LYS A 120 -12.28 -35.72 -11.85
C LYS A 120 -12.15 -34.23 -12.12
N ALA A 121 -10.91 -33.79 -12.23
CA ALA A 121 -10.59 -32.42 -12.60
C ALA A 121 -10.60 -32.27 -14.12
N VAL A 122 -11.27 -31.22 -14.58
CA VAL A 122 -11.40 -30.89 -15.99
C VAL A 122 -10.75 -29.52 -16.22
N PRO A 123 -9.59 -29.46 -16.90
CA PRO A 123 -8.84 -28.23 -17.07
C PRO A 123 -9.42 -27.36 -18.18
N TYR A 124 -9.39 -26.05 -17.99
CA TYR A 124 -9.72 -25.04 -18.99
C TYR A 124 -8.64 -23.95 -19.01
N THR A 125 -8.04 -23.72 -20.18
CA THR A 125 -7.20 -22.54 -20.39
C THR A 125 -8.06 -21.31 -20.62
N ILE A 126 -7.76 -20.25 -19.87
CA ILE A 126 -8.36 -18.93 -20.03
C ILE A 126 -7.27 -17.84 -20.10
N VAL A 127 -7.55 -16.74 -20.80
CA VAL A 127 -6.72 -15.53 -20.85
C VAL A 127 -7.64 -14.33 -20.66
N PRO A 128 -7.54 -13.58 -19.55
CA PRO A 128 -8.40 -12.44 -19.31
C PRO A 128 -7.89 -11.22 -20.07
N LEU A 129 -8.76 -10.59 -20.85
CA LEU A 129 -8.45 -9.42 -21.69
C LEU A 129 -8.92 -8.11 -21.03
N ALA A 130 -9.92 -8.18 -20.14
CA ALA A 130 -10.47 -7.04 -19.43
C ALA A 130 -10.20 -7.11 -17.91
N VAL A 131 -9.94 -5.96 -17.29
CA VAL A 131 -9.74 -5.83 -15.84
C VAL A 131 -11.08 -5.81 -15.12
N GLY A 132 -11.15 -6.36 -13.90
CA GLY A 132 -12.34 -6.35 -13.06
C GLY A 132 -12.77 -7.74 -12.61
N LYS A 133 -14.02 -7.88 -12.17
CA LYS A 133 -14.60 -9.16 -11.71
C LYS A 133 -15.34 -9.81 -12.88
N LEU A 134 -14.73 -10.83 -13.50
CA LEU A 134 -15.29 -11.52 -14.66
C LEU A 134 -15.97 -12.83 -14.24
N PRO A 135 -17.23 -13.08 -14.63
CA PRO A 135 -17.97 -14.26 -14.18
C PRO A 135 -17.61 -15.51 -14.99
N ILE A 136 -16.95 -16.49 -14.37
CA ILE A 136 -16.71 -17.81 -14.96
C ILE A 136 -17.85 -18.73 -14.57
N GLU A 137 -18.54 -19.30 -15.57
CA GLU A 137 -19.64 -20.24 -15.36
C GLU A 137 -19.33 -21.60 -15.98
N VAL A 138 -19.48 -22.66 -15.18
CA VAL A 138 -19.38 -24.06 -15.60
C VAL A 138 -20.65 -24.79 -15.21
N MET A 139 -21.19 -25.56 -16.14
CA MET A 139 -22.36 -26.41 -15.94
C MET A 139 -21.99 -27.87 -16.20
N VAL A 140 -22.50 -28.78 -15.40
CA VAL A 140 -22.34 -30.22 -15.59
C VAL A 140 -23.70 -30.87 -15.63
N VAL A 141 -23.95 -31.71 -16.65
CA VAL A 141 -25.23 -32.37 -16.87
C VAL A 141 -25.01 -33.87 -17.12
N GLY A 142 -25.70 -34.74 -16.38
CA GLY A 142 -25.68 -36.18 -16.64
C GLY A 142 -26.38 -36.56 -17.96
N ARG A 143 -25.87 -37.58 -18.66
CA ARG A 143 -26.36 -38.00 -19.99
C ARG A 143 -27.85 -38.38 -20.00
N ASP A 144 -28.38 -38.91 -18.89
CA ASP A 144 -29.79 -39.32 -18.74
C ASP A 144 -30.67 -38.26 -18.03
N MET A 145 -30.22 -37.01 -17.94
CA MET A 145 -30.87 -35.94 -17.16
C MET A 145 -31.11 -36.27 -15.67
N MET A 146 -30.48 -37.32 -15.13
CA MET A 146 -30.59 -37.76 -13.72
C MET A 146 -30.00 -36.77 -12.70
N GLY A 147 -29.49 -35.62 -13.15
CA GLY A 147 -28.95 -34.57 -12.30
C GLY A 147 -28.06 -33.61 -13.09
N GLY A 148 -27.94 -32.39 -12.58
CA GLY A 148 -27.04 -31.38 -13.11
C GLY A 148 -26.68 -30.39 -12.02
N ASP A 149 -25.50 -29.80 -12.15
CA ASP A 149 -25.03 -28.75 -11.24
C ASP A 149 -24.39 -27.62 -12.05
N ARG A 150 -24.43 -26.42 -11.50
CA ARG A 150 -23.94 -25.22 -12.15
C ARG A 150 -23.26 -24.36 -11.10
N VAL A 151 -22.07 -23.88 -11.44
CA VAL A 151 -21.30 -22.99 -10.58
C VAL A 151 -20.88 -21.76 -11.37
N GLN A 152 -21.07 -20.60 -10.78
CA GLN A 152 -20.58 -19.33 -11.30
C GLN A 152 -19.73 -18.67 -10.21
N LYS A 153 -18.45 -18.39 -10.50
CA LYS A 153 -17.55 -17.66 -9.60
C LYS A 153 -16.94 -16.47 -10.34
N SER A 154 -16.72 -15.38 -9.62
CA SER A 154 -16.07 -14.19 -10.18
C SER A 154 -14.55 -14.35 -10.12
N LEU A 155 -13.88 -14.29 -11.27
CA LEU A 155 -12.43 -14.19 -11.39
C LEU A 155 -12.02 -12.73 -11.24
N ARG A 156 -11.14 -12.43 -10.28
CA ARG A 156 -10.57 -11.09 -10.11
C ARG A 156 -9.40 -10.89 -11.07
N VAL A 157 -9.60 -10.05 -12.08
CA VAL A 157 -8.55 -9.67 -13.04
C VAL A 157 -7.99 -8.31 -12.66
N VAL A 158 -6.66 -8.22 -12.63
CA VAL A 158 -5.90 -7.05 -12.18
C VAL A 158 -5.01 -6.51 -13.30
N LEU A 159 -4.56 -5.26 -13.17
CA LEU A 159 -3.68 -4.67 -14.19
C LEU A 159 -2.29 -5.34 -14.16
N ASP A 160 -1.59 -5.21 -15.28
CA ASP A 160 -0.17 -5.49 -15.38
C ASP A 160 0.66 -4.41 -14.68
N GLY A 161 1.90 -4.74 -14.27
CA GLY A 161 2.79 -3.81 -13.56
C GLY A 161 2.64 -3.77 -12.04
N VAL A 162 3.23 -2.73 -11.44
CA VAL A 162 3.24 -2.46 -10.00
C VAL A 162 2.40 -1.21 -9.72
N GLN A 163 1.42 -1.32 -8.83
CA GLN A 163 0.61 -0.17 -8.43
C GLN A 163 1.45 0.86 -7.65
N LYS A 164 1.41 2.11 -8.09
CA LYS A 164 2.07 3.28 -7.50
C LYS A 164 1.03 4.34 -7.16
N SER A 165 1.40 5.26 -6.27
CA SER A 165 0.55 6.38 -5.88
C SER A 165 1.37 7.65 -5.71
N GLU A 166 0.99 8.72 -6.40
CA GLU A 166 1.48 10.08 -6.15
C GLU A 166 0.52 10.81 -5.21
N VAL A 167 1.06 11.55 -4.24
CA VAL A 167 0.27 12.26 -3.22
C VAL A 167 0.72 13.71 -3.13
N TRP A 168 -0.24 14.63 -3.17
CA TRP A 168 -0.05 16.04 -2.88
C TRP A 168 -1.06 16.49 -1.84
N SER A 169 -0.64 17.32 -0.88
CA SER A 169 -1.50 17.82 0.19
C SER A 169 -1.23 19.28 0.51
N VAL A 170 -2.27 19.98 0.96
CA VAL A 170 -2.18 21.39 1.37
C VAL A 170 -3.18 21.70 2.49
N VAL A 171 -2.81 22.63 3.38
CA VAL A 171 -3.71 23.17 4.40
C VAL A 171 -4.52 24.31 3.81
N LEU A 172 -5.85 24.21 3.93
CA LEU A 172 -6.78 25.28 3.57
C LEU A 172 -7.02 26.17 4.81
N ASN A 173 -6.74 27.47 4.69
CA ASN A 173 -6.99 28.47 5.73
C ASN A 173 -7.31 29.84 5.09
N PRO A 174 -8.52 30.01 4.51
CA PRO A 174 -8.88 31.24 3.81
C PRO A 174 -8.81 32.48 4.70
N SER A 175 -9.12 32.34 6.01
CA SER A 175 -9.04 33.44 6.98
C SER A 175 -7.65 34.05 7.11
N ALA A 176 -6.59 33.23 6.95
CA ALA A 176 -5.20 33.71 6.98
C ALA A 176 -4.78 34.40 5.68
N GLU A 177 -5.54 34.23 4.60
CA GLU A 177 -5.30 34.80 3.26
C GLU A 177 -6.32 35.89 2.88
N GLY A 178 -7.05 36.45 3.86
CA GLY A 178 -8.00 37.53 3.61
C GLY A 178 -9.42 37.09 3.23
N GLY A 179 -9.79 35.83 3.55
CA GLY A 179 -11.14 35.28 3.41
C GLY A 179 -11.35 34.37 2.20
N SER A 180 -10.40 34.32 1.26
CA SER A 180 -10.38 33.41 0.12
C SER A 180 -8.95 32.95 -0.15
N GLN A 181 -8.77 31.66 -0.40
CA GLN A 181 -7.48 31.05 -0.75
C GLN A 181 -7.64 30.26 -2.04
N VAL A 182 -6.74 30.47 -3.00
CA VAL A 182 -6.74 29.74 -4.28
C VAL A 182 -5.48 28.90 -4.38
N VAL A 183 -5.64 27.60 -4.60
CA VAL A 183 -4.54 26.66 -4.81
C VAL A 183 -4.63 26.05 -6.19
N ARG A 184 -3.49 26.03 -6.90
CA ARG A 184 -3.38 25.44 -8.24
C ARG A 184 -2.45 24.25 -8.20
N LEU A 185 -2.92 23.12 -8.73
CA LEU A 185 -2.14 21.90 -8.89
C LEU A 185 -2.10 21.57 -10.37
N GLY A 186 -0.89 21.52 -10.93
CA GLY A 186 -0.69 21.02 -12.29
C GLY A 186 -0.84 19.50 -12.34
N LYS A 187 -1.03 18.96 -13.55
CA LYS A 187 -1.02 17.49 -13.76
C LYS A 187 0.23 16.84 -13.15
N PHE A 188 0.04 15.65 -12.55
CA PHE A 188 1.17 14.82 -12.13
C PHE A 188 1.90 14.27 -13.36
N GLU A 189 3.23 14.32 -13.34
CA GLU A 189 4.06 13.61 -14.31
C GLU A 189 4.20 12.16 -13.85
N LEU A 190 3.50 11.25 -14.52
CA LEU A 190 3.50 9.82 -14.19
C LEU A 190 4.55 9.09 -15.05
N GLU A 191 5.40 8.30 -14.40
CA GLU A 191 6.50 7.62 -15.07
C GLU A 191 6.11 6.21 -15.54
N ALA A 192 6.26 5.93 -16.85
CA ALA A 192 6.11 4.59 -17.44
C ALA A 192 4.82 3.85 -17.03
N VAL A 193 3.70 4.57 -17.10
CA VAL A 193 2.35 4.05 -16.82
C VAL A 193 2.08 2.86 -17.72
N VAL A 194 1.56 1.75 -17.20
CA VAL A 194 1.26 0.54 -17.98
C VAL A 194 0.34 0.83 -19.18
N PRO A 195 0.63 0.29 -20.38
CA PRO A 195 -0.17 0.56 -21.58
C PRO A 195 -1.65 0.18 -21.40
N ASN A 196 -2.55 0.96 -22.01
CA ASN A 196 -4.00 0.75 -21.91
C ASN A 196 -4.51 0.65 -20.46
N SER A 197 -3.87 1.36 -19.54
CA SER A 197 -4.34 1.59 -18.18
C SER A 197 -4.69 3.07 -17.99
N VAL A 198 -5.69 3.34 -17.17
CA VAL A 198 -6.15 4.71 -16.90
C VAL A 198 -5.82 5.02 -15.44
N PRO A 199 -4.95 5.99 -15.16
CA PRO A 199 -4.70 6.43 -13.79
C PRO A 199 -5.99 6.94 -13.14
N GLU A 200 -6.08 6.77 -11.82
CA GLU A 200 -7.23 7.20 -11.04
C GLU A 200 -6.83 8.27 -10.03
N THR A 201 -7.37 9.47 -10.18
CA THR A 201 -7.14 10.58 -9.24
C THR A 201 -8.32 10.70 -8.28
N PHE A 202 -8.02 10.82 -7.00
CA PHE A 202 -8.98 11.06 -5.94
C PHE A 202 -8.62 12.36 -5.22
N ILE A 203 -9.64 13.17 -4.99
CA ILE A 203 -9.55 14.31 -4.09
C ILE A 203 -10.21 13.94 -2.76
N ASN A 204 -9.58 14.32 -1.66
CA ASN A 204 -10.09 14.13 -0.31
C ASN A 204 -9.99 15.46 0.44
N VAL A 205 -11.10 15.94 0.99
CA VAL A 205 -11.17 17.20 1.72
C VAL A 205 -11.77 16.96 3.10
N ARG A 206 -11.16 17.58 4.11
CA ARG A 206 -11.68 17.61 5.48
C ARG A 206 -11.73 19.03 6.02
N GLY A 207 -12.76 19.35 6.81
CA GLY A 207 -12.97 20.66 7.43
C GLY A 207 -12.26 20.84 8.78
N ASN A 208 -11.33 19.96 9.14
CA ASN A 208 -10.53 20.05 10.36
C ASN A 208 -9.11 19.53 10.09
N VAL A 209 -8.12 20.29 10.54
CA VAL A 209 -6.70 20.00 10.31
C VAL A 209 -6.20 18.75 11.02
N LEU A 210 -6.86 18.26 12.08
CA LEU A 210 -6.50 17.01 12.76
C LEU A 210 -7.36 15.81 12.32
N ALA A 211 -8.34 16.01 11.45
CA ALA A 211 -9.30 14.96 11.14
C ALA A 211 -8.66 13.70 10.56
N ASP A 212 -7.73 13.80 9.61
CA ASP A 212 -7.02 12.63 9.06
C ASP A 212 -6.19 11.92 10.14
N SER A 213 -5.42 12.67 10.93
CA SER A 213 -4.57 12.08 11.97
C SER A 213 -5.40 11.37 13.04
N ILE A 214 -6.55 11.94 13.44
CA ILE A 214 -7.47 11.34 14.42
C ILE A 214 -8.16 10.12 13.83
N ASP A 215 -8.72 10.25 12.63
CA ASP A 215 -9.44 9.18 11.96
C ASP A 215 -8.54 7.95 11.74
N ASN A 216 -7.32 8.19 11.27
CA ASN A 216 -6.35 7.14 11.05
C ASN A 216 -5.73 6.62 12.36
N SER A 217 -5.83 7.34 13.47
CA SER A 217 -5.37 6.84 14.79
C SER A 217 -6.35 5.87 15.45
N ILE A 218 -7.62 5.84 15.03
CA ILE A 218 -8.71 5.09 15.69
C ILE A 218 -9.18 3.89 14.83
N LYS A 219 -8.61 3.66 13.65
CA LYS A 219 -8.99 2.57 12.74
C LYS A 219 -7.81 1.61 12.51
N GLU A 220 -8.02 0.30 12.66
CA GLU A 220 -6.93 -0.72 12.62
C GLU A 220 -6.09 -0.63 11.34
N ASP A 221 -6.74 -0.69 10.18
CA ASP A 221 -6.06 -0.65 8.87
C ASP A 221 -5.33 0.68 8.61
N SER A 222 -5.88 1.78 9.12
CA SER A 222 -5.31 3.12 8.94
C SER A 222 -4.21 3.46 9.95
N LEU A 223 -4.28 2.92 11.16
CA LEU A 223 -3.27 3.11 12.20
C LEU A 223 -1.96 2.48 11.76
N ALA A 224 -2.03 1.31 11.13
CA ALA A 224 -0.90 0.68 10.47
C ALA A 224 -0.30 1.58 9.38
N SER A 225 -1.12 2.39 8.68
CA SER A 225 -0.65 3.33 7.64
C SER A 225 0.00 4.61 8.19
N LEU A 226 -0.46 5.12 9.35
CA LEU A 226 0.15 6.29 10.03
C LEU A 226 1.54 5.98 10.56
N ILE A 227 1.73 4.75 11.06
CA ILE A 227 2.97 4.33 11.70
C ILE A 227 3.80 3.41 10.79
N ARG A 228 3.29 3.11 9.58
CA ARG A 228 3.85 2.14 8.60
C ARG A 228 4.42 0.91 9.31
N MET A 229 3.65 0.23 10.17
CA MET A 229 4.18 -0.72 11.18
C MET A 229 3.62 -2.17 11.13
N PRO A 230 4.39 -3.28 11.07
CA PRO A 230 3.90 -4.58 11.49
C PRO A 230 3.88 -4.67 13.02
N GLY A 231 3.10 -5.60 13.56
CA GLY A 231 3.07 -5.89 14.99
C GLY A 231 4.20 -6.83 15.44
N GLY A 232 4.53 -6.78 16.74
CA GLY A 232 5.35 -7.79 17.43
C GLY A 232 6.39 -7.27 18.44
N CYS A 233 6.80 -6.00 18.39
CA CYS A 233 7.81 -5.41 19.30
C CYS A 233 7.22 -4.45 20.35
N VAL A 234 7.96 -4.25 21.45
CA VAL A 234 7.60 -3.31 22.54
C VAL A 234 7.35 -1.90 22.01
N GLU A 235 8.24 -1.41 21.14
CA GLU A 235 8.11 -0.07 20.56
C GLU A 235 6.85 0.05 19.70
N GLN A 236 6.54 -0.99 18.91
CA GLN A 236 5.39 -1.00 18.02
C GLN A 236 4.07 -1.01 18.79
N ASN A 237 4.03 -1.77 19.88
CA ASN A 237 2.87 -1.84 20.75
C ASN A 237 2.62 -0.51 21.50
N LEU A 238 3.68 0.15 21.99
CA LEU A 238 3.56 1.48 22.58
C LEU A 238 3.04 2.49 21.57
N ALA A 239 3.47 2.36 20.32
CA ALA A 239 3.07 3.25 19.26
C ALA A 239 1.61 3.09 18.83
N SER A 240 1.13 1.84 18.69
CA SER A 240 -0.28 1.55 18.42
C SER A 240 -1.22 1.89 19.58
N MET A 241 -0.69 2.02 20.81
CA MET A 241 -1.43 2.52 21.97
C MET A 241 -1.46 4.06 22.04
N THR A 242 -0.34 4.71 21.75
CA THR A 242 -0.16 6.16 22.02
C THR A 242 -0.97 7.05 21.09
N LEU A 243 -1.07 6.72 19.80
CA LEU A 243 -1.83 7.54 18.84
C LEU A 243 -3.35 7.57 19.13
N PRO A 244 -4.05 6.42 19.30
CA PRO A 244 -5.45 6.43 19.72
C PRO A 244 -5.65 7.12 21.08
N LEU A 245 -4.67 7.03 21.99
CA LEU A 245 -4.72 7.71 23.29
C LEU A 245 -4.66 9.24 23.15
N ILE A 246 -3.73 9.77 22.35
CA ILE A 246 -3.65 11.22 22.08
C ILE A 246 -4.95 11.71 21.43
N ALA A 247 -5.45 10.99 20.42
CA ALA A 247 -6.71 11.33 19.76
C ALA A 247 -7.89 11.32 20.75
N THR A 248 -7.95 10.32 21.64
CA THR A 248 -8.98 10.21 22.67
C THR A 248 -8.95 11.38 23.65
N LEU A 249 -7.78 11.70 24.18
CA LEU A 249 -7.61 12.83 25.11
C LEU A 249 -8.00 14.16 24.48
N TYR A 250 -7.67 14.35 23.19
CA TYR A 250 -8.07 15.53 22.44
C TYR A 250 -9.59 15.62 22.29
N LEU A 251 -10.25 14.54 21.83
CA LEU A 251 -11.70 14.52 21.61
C LEU A 251 -12.50 14.61 22.91
N GLU A 252 -12.00 14.06 24.01
CA GLU A 252 -12.62 14.22 25.33
C GLU A 252 -12.52 15.66 25.85
N ARG A 253 -11.35 16.30 25.75
CA ARG A 253 -11.16 17.67 26.23
C ARG A 253 -11.85 18.73 25.37
N THR A 254 -12.09 18.44 24.10
CA THR A 254 -12.83 19.32 23.17
C THR A 254 -14.31 18.99 23.07
N ASN A 255 -14.78 17.90 23.71
CA ASN A 255 -16.15 17.39 23.62
C ASN A 255 -16.63 17.09 22.18
N ASN A 256 -15.74 16.65 21.30
CA ASN A 256 -16.00 16.49 19.86
C ASN A 256 -16.34 15.06 19.42
N TRP A 257 -16.58 14.12 20.35
CA TRP A 257 -16.91 12.73 20.02
C TRP A 257 -18.16 12.57 19.14
N GLU A 258 -19.13 13.46 19.27
CA GLU A 258 -20.35 13.43 18.45
C GLU A 258 -20.04 13.65 16.97
N SER A 259 -19.20 14.65 16.65
CA SER A 259 -18.78 14.98 15.28
C SER A 259 -17.92 13.88 14.62
N VAL A 260 -17.20 13.09 15.42
CA VAL A 260 -16.38 11.97 14.95
C VAL A 260 -17.18 10.66 14.86
N GLY A 261 -18.22 10.53 15.68
CA GLY A 261 -19.03 9.33 15.84
C GLY A 261 -18.78 8.65 17.19
N VAL A 262 -19.78 8.63 18.06
CA VAL A 262 -19.68 8.15 19.45
C VAL A 262 -19.20 6.69 19.53
N GLN A 263 -19.55 5.87 18.54
CA GLN A 263 -19.14 4.46 18.45
C GLN A 263 -17.61 4.31 18.37
N ARG A 264 -16.92 5.27 17.74
CA ARG A 264 -15.46 5.29 17.60
C ARG A 264 -14.72 5.45 18.93
N LYS A 265 -15.40 5.99 19.95
CA LYS A 265 -14.84 6.05 21.31
C LYS A 265 -14.57 4.66 21.85
N ALA A 266 -15.49 3.72 21.63
CA ALA A 266 -15.31 2.34 22.08
C ALA A 266 -14.14 1.65 21.36
N GLU A 267 -14.01 1.88 20.05
CA GLU A 267 -12.88 1.37 19.24
C GLU A 267 -11.53 1.90 19.76
N ALA A 268 -11.43 3.22 19.96
CA ALA A 268 -10.21 3.84 20.50
C ALA A 268 -9.84 3.26 21.88
N ILE A 269 -10.81 3.14 22.78
CA ILE A 269 -10.60 2.55 24.11
C ILE A 269 -10.16 1.08 24.01
N GLN A 270 -10.72 0.32 23.07
CA GLN A 270 -10.33 -1.07 22.85
C GLN A 270 -8.88 -1.17 22.38
N PHE A 271 -8.42 -0.31 21.46
CA PHE A 271 -7.01 -0.25 21.07
C PHE A 271 -6.10 0.07 22.25
N ILE A 272 -6.47 1.06 23.08
CA ILE A 272 -5.69 1.45 24.26
C ILE A 272 -5.60 0.29 25.26
N LYS A 273 -6.71 -0.42 25.52
CA LYS A 273 -6.75 -1.59 26.42
C LYS A 273 -5.92 -2.75 25.89
N ARG A 274 -6.03 -3.07 24.59
CA ARG A 274 -5.24 -4.12 23.94
C ARG A 274 -3.76 -3.79 23.99
N GLY A 275 -3.38 -2.56 23.66
CA GLY A 275 -2.02 -2.05 23.76
C GLY A 275 -1.46 -2.16 25.19
N TYR A 276 -2.25 -1.77 26.19
CA TYR A 276 -1.88 -1.91 27.60
C TYR A 276 -1.64 -3.38 27.99
N GLN A 277 -2.57 -4.28 27.70
CA GLN A 277 -2.43 -5.71 28.01
C GLN A 277 -1.22 -6.35 27.33
N ASN A 278 -1.03 -6.06 26.05
CA ASN A 278 0.15 -6.50 25.31
C ASN A 278 1.43 -5.95 25.92
N GLN A 279 1.43 -4.69 26.38
CA GLN A 279 2.62 -4.06 26.96
C GLN A 279 3.05 -4.81 28.23
N LEU A 280 2.11 -5.20 29.09
CA LEU A 280 2.38 -5.96 30.31
C LEU A 280 3.09 -7.30 30.03
N SER A 281 2.92 -7.90 28.85
CA SER A 281 3.61 -9.14 28.49
C SER A 281 5.13 -9.00 28.36
N TYR A 282 5.63 -7.78 28.16
CA TYR A 282 7.06 -7.48 28.06
C TYR A 282 7.68 -7.03 29.39
N ARG A 283 6.86 -6.90 30.43
CA ARG A 283 7.30 -6.43 31.76
C ARG A 283 8.24 -7.44 32.39
N LYS A 284 9.38 -6.97 32.91
CA LYS A 284 10.32 -7.79 33.67
C LYS A 284 9.96 -7.89 35.14
N SER A 285 10.59 -8.85 35.83
CA SER A 285 10.40 -9.09 37.27
C SER A 285 10.78 -7.89 38.15
N ASP A 286 11.68 -7.02 37.68
CA ASP A 286 12.09 -5.79 38.37
C ASP A 286 11.22 -4.57 38.00
N GLY A 287 10.14 -4.78 37.23
CA GLY A 287 9.24 -3.73 36.76
C GLY A 287 9.72 -2.98 35.53
N SER A 288 10.94 -3.22 35.05
CA SER A 288 11.48 -2.55 33.86
C SER A 288 10.95 -3.15 32.56
N TYR A 289 11.16 -2.41 31.46
CA TYR A 289 10.82 -2.86 30.12
C TYR A 289 12.07 -2.94 29.23
N PRO A 290 12.25 -4.05 28.50
CA PRO A 290 13.32 -4.14 27.52
C PRO A 290 12.92 -3.47 26.20
N PRO A 291 13.89 -3.11 25.35
CA PRO A 291 13.59 -2.70 23.98
C PRO A 291 13.05 -3.88 23.15
N TYR A 292 13.48 -5.11 23.46
CA TYR A 292 13.05 -6.35 22.81
C TYR A 292 12.95 -7.50 23.84
N SER A 293 12.04 -8.46 23.66
CA SER A 293 11.65 -9.44 24.70
C SER A 293 12.79 -10.22 25.38
N ARG A 294 13.93 -10.42 24.71
CA ARG A 294 15.09 -11.18 25.23
C ARG A 294 16.31 -10.32 25.56
N GLU A 295 16.19 -8.99 25.52
CA GLU A 295 17.30 -8.05 25.84
C GLU A 295 17.25 -7.54 27.28
N GLY A 296 18.30 -6.82 27.70
CA GLY A 296 18.37 -6.07 28.95
C GLY A 296 17.32 -4.94 29.02
N ALA A 297 17.13 -4.37 30.20
CA ALA A 297 16.16 -3.30 30.40
C ALA A 297 16.61 -1.97 29.77
N SER A 298 15.73 -1.31 29.02
CA SER A 298 15.95 0.02 28.45
C SER A 298 15.42 1.09 29.38
N THR A 299 16.26 2.08 29.69
CA THR A 299 15.85 3.27 30.45
C THR A 299 14.81 4.07 29.68
N TRP A 300 15.02 4.27 28.37
CA TRP A 300 14.10 5.03 27.52
C TRP A 300 12.73 4.36 27.40
N VAL A 301 12.67 3.05 27.12
CA VAL A 301 11.39 2.32 27.00
C VAL A 301 10.65 2.33 28.32
N THR A 302 11.36 2.09 29.43
CA THR A 302 10.76 2.09 30.77
C THR A 302 10.15 3.46 31.08
N ALA A 303 10.86 4.56 30.77
CA ALA A 303 10.32 5.91 30.93
C ALA A 303 9.14 6.19 29.98
N TYR A 304 9.18 5.69 28.75
CA TYR A 304 8.08 5.88 27.81
C TYR A 304 6.81 5.13 28.24
N VAL A 305 6.95 3.92 28.79
CA VAL A 305 5.82 3.18 29.38
C VAL A 305 5.20 3.98 30.53
N VAL A 306 6.02 4.54 31.43
CA VAL A 306 5.54 5.43 32.51
C VAL A 306 4.74 6.60 31.92
N LYS A 307 5.29 7.28 30.91
CA LYS A 307 4.61 8.41 30.25
C LYS A 307 3.24 7.99 29.71
N VAL A 308 3.19 6.94 28.89
CA VAL A 308 1.95 6.47 28.22
C VAL A 308 0.93 5.95 29.24
N PHE A 309 1.36 5.20 30.26
CA PHE A 309 0.47 4.69 31.30
C PHE A 309 -0.10 5.84 32.15
N SER A 310 0.69 6.88 32.40
CA SER A 310 0.23 8.09 33.10
C SER A 310 -0.82 8.83 32.29
N MET A 311 -0.61 9.00 30.98
CA MET A 311 -1.62 9.58 30.08
C MET A 311 -2.90 8.72 30.03
N ALA A 312 -2.78 7.40 30.00
CA ALA A 312 -3.90 6.45 29.90
C ALA A 312 -4.68 6.27 31.21
N HIS A 313 -4.10 6.66 32.35
CA HIS A 313 -4.71 6.46 33.68
C HIS A 313 -6.13 7.04 33.76
N SER A 314 -6.32 8.27 33.25
CA SER A 314 -7.63 8.95 33.22
C SER A 314 -8.64 8.35 32.24
N VAL A 315 -8.20 7.56 31.25
CA VAL A 315 -9.05 7.02 30.18
C VAL A 315 -9.49 5.59 30.47
N ILE A 316 -8.58 4.71 30.91
CA ILE A 316 -8.86 3.28 31.10
C ILE A 316 -8.66 2.77 32.54
N GLY A 317 -8.29 3.63 33.49
CA GLY A 317 -8.10 3.24 34.90
C GLY A 317 -6.91 2.29 35.08
N ILE A 318 -5.71 2.74 34.70
CA ILE A 318 -4.47 1.98 34.87
C ILE A 318 -4.21 1.71 36.37
N ASP A 319 -3.88 0.48 36.71
CA ASP A 319 -3.40 0.09 38.05
C ASP A 319 -2.10 0.86 38.38
N GLU A 320 -2.13 1.65 39.45
CA GLU A 320 -1.02 2.52 39.86
C GLU A 320 0.28 1.72 40.04
N GLN A 321 0.21 0.46 40.46
CA GLN A 321 1.39 -0.39 40.63
C GLN A 321 2.13 -0.60 39.30
N GLN A 322 1.41 -0.71 38.19
CA GLN A 322 2.00 -0.92 36.86
C GLN A 322 2.75 0.31 36.34
N ALA A 323 2.46 1.50 36.88
CA ALA A 323 3.24 2.72 36.62
C ALA A 323 4.33 2.94 37.68
N CYS A 324 4.09 2.56 38.94
CA CYS A 324 5.01 2.73 40.05
C CYS A 324 6.24 1.82 39.99
N ASP A 325 6.10 0.55 39.58
CA ASP A 325 7.24 -0.36 39.49
C ASP A 325 8.30 0.11 38.46
N PRO A 326 7.92 0.53 37.24
CA PRO A 326 8.84 1.18 36.29
C PRO A 326 9.47 2.47 36.82
N LEU A 327 8.70 3.33 37.51
CA LEU A 327 9.19 4.56 38.13
C LEU A 327 10.29 4.27 39.16
N LEU A 328 10.02 3.30 40.03
CA LEU A 328 10.97 2.80 41.04
C LEU A 328 12.26 2.30 40.42
N TYR A 329 12.14 1.53 39.33
CA TYR A 329 13.29 1.02 38.61
C TYR A 329 14.17 2.15 38.07
N LEU A 330 13.58 3.17 37.44
CA LEU A 330 14.30 4.33 36.90
C LEU A 330 15.05 5.09 38.00
N VAL A 331 14.34 5.41 39.09
CA VAL A 331 14.88 6.17 40.24
C VAL A 331 16.02 5.42 40.93
N LYS A 332 15.87 4.11 41.17
CA LYS A 332 16.86 3.34 41.93
C LYS A 332 18.07 2.90 41.10
N ASN A 333 17.86 2.54 39.83
CA ASN A 333 18.89 1.86 39.04
C ASN A 333 19.51 2.75 37.96
N LYS A 334 18.79 3.77 37.47
CA LYS A 334 19.19 4.55 36.29
C LYS A 334 19.61 5.99 36.58
N HIS A 335 19.17 6.56 37.70
CA HIS A 335 19.57 7.90 38.12
C HIS A 335 20.96 7.91 38.78
N ARG A 336 21.84 8.83 38.38
CA ARG A 336 23.21 8.94 38.92
C ARG A 336 23.36 10.16 39.84
N LEU A 337 23.40 9.90 41.14
CA LEU A 337 23.80 10.89 42.15
C LEU A 337 25.33 11.03 42.23
N PRO A 338 25.88 12.23 42.43
CA PRO A 338 25.20 13.51 42.65
C PRO A 338 24.93 14.32 41.37
N ARG A 339 25.28 13.81 40.17
CA ARG A 339 25.21 14.58 38.93
C ARG A 339 23.79 14.91 38.47
N GLY A 340 22.81 14.05 38.74
CA GLY A 340 21.39 14.30 38.43
C GLY A 340 20.96 13.88 37.01
N HIS A 341 21.71 12.98 36.35
CA HIS A 341 21.38 12.50 34.99
C HIS A 341 20.97 11.02 35.01
N PHE A 342 20.33 10.59 33.93
CA PHE A 342 19.97 9.19 33.69
C PHE A 342 20.90 8.53 32.67
N VAL A 343 21.15 7.23 32.86
CA VAL A 343 22.00 6.43 31.95
C VAL A 343 21.14 5.39 31.23
N GLU A 344 21.44 5.16 29.95
CA GLU A 344 20.85 4.08 29.15
C GLU A 344 21.85 2.94 28.99
N ASP A 345 21.41 1.73 29.36
CA ASP A 345 22.25 0.53 29.31
C ASP A 345 21.89 -0.36 28.10
N ASN A 346 20.63 -0.33 27.64
CA ASN A 346 20.14 -1.13 26.52
C ASN A 346 19.30 -0.24 25.60
N PRO A 347 19.94 0.59 24.76
CA PRO A 347 19.24 1.65 24.05
C PRO A 347 18.43 1.06 22.86
N VAL A 348 17.22 1.56 22.61
CA VAL A 348 16.41 1.14 21.44
C VAL A 348 17.15 1.51 20.15
N TYR A 349 17.61 0.50 19.39
CA TYR A 349 18.48 0.73 18.23
C TYR A 349 17.91 1.67 17.17
N THR A 350 16.59 1.73 17.04
CA THR A 350 15.89 2.54 16.04
C THR A 350 15.66 3.98 16.50
N THR A 351 16.03 4.96 15.67
CA THR A 351 15.86 6.41 15.92
C THR A 351 14.46 6.93 15.64
N THR A 352 13.53 6.12 15.17
CA THR A 352 12.16 6.55 14.87
C THR A 352 11.23 6.50 16.05
N MET A 353 11.45 5.57 16.97
CA MET A 353 10.83 5.58 18.31
C MET A 353 11.67 6.32 19.33
N THR A 354 12.98 6.50 19.17
CA THR A 354 13.78 7.35 20.09
C THR A 354 13.99 8.78 19.57
N GLY A 355 13.53 9.08 18.37
CA GLY A 355 13.61 10.41 17.81
C GLY A 355 15.03 10.96 17.75
N GLY A 356 15.15 12.26 17.98
CA GLY A 356 16.43 12.96 18.04
C GLY A 356 17.23 12.74 19.33
N LEU A 357 16.82 11.83 20.24
CA LEU A 357 17.47 11.67 21.54
C LEU A 357 18.96 11.28 21.43
N ARG A 358 19.37 10.54 20.40
CA ARG A 358 20.76 10.06 20.24
C ARG A 358 21.71 10.99 19.47
N GLY A 359 21.37 12.27 19.32
CA GLY A 359 22.26 13.25 18.68
C GLY A 359 23.48 13.59 19.54
N ASP A 360 24.10 14.75 19.29
CA ASP A 360 25.36 15.19 19.93
C ASP A 360 25.30 15.39 21.46
N ASP A 361 24.13 15.21 22.09
CA ASP A 361 23.92 15.44 23.53
C ASP A 361 22.98 14.39 24.16
N PRO A 362 23.31 13.09 24.06
CA PRO A 362 22.37 12.01 24.34
C PRO A 362 22.05 11.83 25.83
N GLU A 363 22.97 12.24 26.71
CA GLU A 363 22.77 12.22 28.16
C GLU A 363 21.70 13.24 28.57
N THR A 364 21.78 14.47 28.05
CA THR A 364 20.86 15.56 28.38
C THR A 364 19.46 15.30 27.84
N THR A 365 19.36 14.87 26.58
CA THR A 365 18.08 14.57 25.93
C THR A 365 17.35 13.40 26.61
N LEU A 366 18.06 12.31 26.93
CA LEU A 366 17.50 11.18 27.68
C LEU A 366 17.03 11.63 29.07
N THR A 367 17.85 12.41 29.77
CA THR A 367 17.53 12.94 31.10
C THR A 367 16.27 13.82 31.07
N ALA A 368 16.15 14.68 30.06
CA ALA A 368 14.95 15.49 29.83
C ALA A 368 13.71 14.62 29.55
N PHE A 369 13.85 13.59 28.73
CA PHE A 369 12.75 12.66 28.43
C PHE A 369 12.28 11.88 29.67
N VAL A 370 13.21 11.39 30.49
CA VAL A 370 12.86 10.73 31.76
C VAL A 370 12.16 11.71 32.70
N LEU A 371 12.63 12.96 32.80
CA LEU A 371 11.97 13.98 33.63
C LEU A 371 10.55 14.27 33.15
N ILE A 372 10.29 14.31 31.84
CA ILE A 372 8.93 14.46 31.28
C ILE A 372 8.03 13.33 31.79
N ALA A 373 8.49 12.07 31.71
CA ALA A 373 7.72 10.92 32.19
C ALA A 373 7.43 10.99 33.71
N LEU A 374 8.44 11.39 34.51
CA LEU A 374 8.28 11.58 35.96
C LEU A 374 7.26 12.70 36.27
N ALA A 375 7.34 13.82 35.55
CA ALA A 375 6.46 14.97 35.75
C ALA A 375 5.02 14.67 35.33
N GLU A 376 4.81 14.00 34.20
CA GLU A 376 3.49 13.58 33.73
C GLU A 376 2.84 12.56 34.68
N ALA A 377 3.61 11.62 35.25
CA ALA A 377 3.12 10.71 36.28
C ALA A 377 2.66 11.45 37.55
N LYS A 378 3.42 12.46 37.99
CA LYS A 378 3.04 13.32 39.13
C LYS A 378 1.77 14.11 38.82
N GLN A 379 1.65 14.69 37.63
CA GLN A 379 0.46 15.45 37.21
C GLN A 379 -0.78 14.56 37.06
N ALA A 380 -0.62 13.30 36.66
CA ALA A 380 -1.70 12.31 36.58
C ALA A 380 -2.19 11.84 37.96
N GLY A 381 -1.51 12.23 39.04
CA GLY A 381 -1.92 11.90 40.41
C GLY A 381 -1.54 10.50 40.88
N ILE A 382 -0.63 9.81 40.17
CA ILE A 382 -0.19 8.45 40.50
C ILE A 382 0.55 8.48 41.85
N LYS A 383 0.02 7.76 42.84
CA LYS A 383 0.62 7.67 44.18
C LYS A 383 1.21 6.30 44.45
N CYS A 384 2.54 6.22 44.50
CA CYS A 384 3.19 4.96 44.85
C CYS A 384 3.05 4.67 46.35
N THR A 385 2.80 3.39 46.68
CA THR A 385 2.26 2.89 47.96
C THR A 385 3.17 3.12 49.17
N SER A 386 4.45 3.45 49.00
CA SER A 386 5.37 3.75 50.10
C SER A 386 5.79 5.23 50.13
N GLN A 387 5.59 5.91 51.26
CA GLN A 387 5.96 7.32 51.45
C GLN A 387 7.44 7.61 51.18
N ASP A 388 8.35 6.68 51.50
CA ASP A 388 9.78 6.82 51.24
C ASP A 388 10.12 6.96 49.74
N VAL A 389 9.32 6.36 48.88
CA VAL A 389 9.51 6.40 47.42
C VAL A 389 9.06 7.72 46.85
N ASN A 390 7.96 8.28 47.36
CA ASN A 390 7.48 9.59 46.94
C ASN A 390 8.52 10.68 47.30
N PHE A 391 9.14 10.59 48.49
CA PHE A 391 10.23 11.50 48.87
C PHE A 391 11.47 11.35 47.97
N GLN A 392 11.87 10.10 47.66
CA GLN A 392 12.96 9.85 46.72
C GLN A 392 12.68 10.40 45.32
N MET A 393 11.44 10.28 44.83
CA MET A 393 11.01 10.84 43.55
C MET A 393 11.12 12.37 43.53
N GLU A 394 10.69 13.06 44.58
CA GLU A 394 10.82 14.53 44.63
C GLU A 394 12.29 14.98 44.63
N LEU A 395 13.15 14.28 45.36
CA LEU A 395 14.59 14.53 45.35
C LEU A 395 15.20 14.31 43.95
N VAL A 396 14.83 13.22 43.28
CA VAL A 396 15.31 12.93 41.92
C VAL A 396 14.82 13.97 40.93
N ILE A 397 13.54 14.37 40.97
CA ILE A 397 12.99 15.43 40.12
C ILE A 397 13.76 16.73 40.32
N SER A 398 14.00 17.15 41.57
CA SER A 398 14.77 18.37 41.87
C SER A 398 16.20 18.31 41.34
N LYS A 399 16.91 17.20 41.56
CA LYS A 399 18.31 17.04 41.09
C LYS A 399 18.40 16.95 39.57
N THR A 400 17.41 16.35 38.93
CA THR A 400 17.30 16.26 37.48
C THR A 400 17.02 17.63 36.87
N ALA A 401 16.13 18.43 37.49
CA ALA A 401 15.89 19.82 37.10
C ALA A 401 17.17 20.66 37.19
N GLU A 402 17.89 20.63 38.32
CA GLU A 402 19.18 21.31 38.50
C GLU A 402 20.23 20.90 37.44
N TYR A 403 20.22 19.65 36.97
CA TYR A 403 21.09 19.21 35.89
C TYR A 403 20.69 19.85 34.54
N LEU A 404 19.40 19.82 34.19
CA LEU A 404 18.91 20.39 32.93
C LEU A 404 19.03 21.91 32.88
N GLU A 405 18.82 22.61 34.00
CA GLU A 405 19.03 24.06 34.11
C GLU A 405 20.49 24.44 33.81
N ARG A 406 21.45 23.73 34.42
CA ARG A 406 22.88 23.91 34.12
C ARG A 406 23.21 23.57 32.68
N ALA A 407 22.59 22.53 32.11
CA ALA A 407 22.75 22.18 30.71
C ALA A 407 22.28 23.34 29.80
N LEU A 408 21.10 23.90 30.04
CA LEU A 408 20.54 25.02 29.27
C LEU A 408 21.32 26.34 29.45
N GLY A 409 22.06 26.51 30.55
CA GLY A 409 22.98 27.63 30.73
C GLY A 409 24.21 27.59 29.80
N THR A 410 24.49 26.45 29.16
CA THR A 410 25.61 26.30 28.22
C THR A 410 25.18 26.78 26.83
N SER A 411 25.88 27.79 26.29
CA SER A 411 25.60 28.31 24.94
C SER A 411 25.99 27.32 23.83
N GLY A 412 25.31 27.40 22.69
CA GLY A 412 25.66 26.63 21.48
C GLY A 412 25.11 25.20 21.43
N ARG A 413 24.18 24.84 22.32
CA ARG A 413 23.51 23.52 22.26
C ARG A 413 22.59 23.39 21.05
N ARG A 414 22.41 22.14 20.63
CA ARG A 414 21.49 21.73 19.57
C ARG A 414 20.06 22.20 19.89
N PRO A 415 19.32 22.81 18.94
CA PRO A 415 17.94 23.27 19.16
C PRO A 415 17.00 22.19 19.68
N TYR A 416 17.19 20.95 19.24
CA TYR A 416 16.48 19.78 19.75
C TYR A 416 16.62 19.61 21.28
N THR A 417 17.86 19.63 21.79
CA THR A 417 18.14 19.50 23.22
C THR A 417 17.51 20.64 24.00
N VAL A 418 17.61 21.86 23.48
CA VAL A 418 17.01 23.05 24.10
C VAL A 418 15.49 22.88 24.21
N ALA A 419 14.83 22.43 23.14
CA ALA A 419 13.37 22.27 23.11
C ALA A 419 12.87 21.22 24.10
N ILE A 420 13.43 20.00 24.08
CA ILE A 420 12.98 18.92 24.98
C ILE A 420 13.27 19.22 26.46
N ALA A 421 14.45 19.80 26.77
CA ALA A 421 14.78 20.18 28.14
C ALA A 421 13.91 21.35 28.64
N SER A 422 13.60 22.31 27.77
CA SER A 422 12.69 23.41 28.11
C SER A 422 11.28 22.91 28.40
N TYR A 423 10.78 21.94 27.63
CA TYR A 423 9.49 21.31 27.91
C TYR A 423 9.51 20.54 29.23
N ALA A 424 10.55 19.75 29.48
CA ALA A 424 10.70 19.00 30.73
C ALA A 424 10.68 19.90 31.97
N LEU A 425 11.38 21.04 31.92
CA LEU A 425 11.37 22.03 33.00
C LEU A 425 10.02 22.77 33.11
N ALA A 426 9.39 23.10 31.98
CA ALA A 426 8.08 23.77 31.98
C ALA A 426 6.97 22.91 32.62
N LEU A 427 7.09 21.57 32.59
CA LEU A 427 6.15 20.66 33.26
C LEU A 427 6.21 20.72 34.79
N LEU A 428 7.31 21.20 35.37
CA LEU A 428 7.46 21.32 36.83
C LEU A 428 6.69 22.52 37.41
N GLY A 429 6.13 23.38 36.56
CA GLY A 429 5.29 24.51 36.96
C GLY A 429 6.05 25.82 37.19
N LYS A 430 5.31 26.87 37.53
CA LYS A 430 5.81 28.25 37.66
C LYS A 430 6.58 28.52 38.97
N ASP A 431 6.54 27.58 39.91
CA ASP A 431 7.21 27.71 41.22
C ASP A 431 8.71 27.42 41.16
N GLN A 432 9.22 27.01 39.99
CA GLN A 432 10.65 26.83 39.73
C GLN A 432 11.32 28.18 39.41
N ALA A 433 12.53 28.40 39.93
CA ALA A 433 13.27 29.65 39.77
C ALA A 433 13.77 29.88 38.32
N PHE A 434 13.89 28.81 37.52
CA PHE A 434 14.44 28.87 36.17
C PHE A 434 13.35 28.95 35.09
N ASN A 435 13.40 30.00 34.26
CA ASN A 435 12.50 30.18 33.12
C ASN A 435 13.24 29.91 31.80
N PRO A 436 12.96 28.80 31.08
CA PRO A 436 13.68 28.44 29.86
C PRO A 436 13.30 29.28 28.63
N THR A 437 12.32 30.20 28.73
CA THR A 437 11.71 30.84 27.54
C THR A 437 12.73 31.59 26.67
N GLN A 438 13.66 32.34 27.28
CA GLN A 438 14.64 33.11 26.52
C GLN A 438 15.60 32.19 25.75
N THR A 439 16.09 31.13 26.40
CA THR A 439 16.96 30.12 25.78
C THR A 439 16.22 29.36 24.67
N LEU A 440 14.96 29.02 24.91
CA LEU A 440 14.11 28.35 23.93
C LEU A 440 13.94 29.20 22.67
N LEU A 441 13.52 30.47 22.81
CA LEU A 441 13.30 31.37 21.67
C LEU A 441 14.61 31.71 20.93
N ALA A 442 15.73 31.80 21.63
CA ALA A 442 17.05 32.04 21.02
C ALA A 442 17.51 30.86 20.14
N ALA A 443 17.04 29.63 20.42
CA ALA A 443 17.36 28.45 19.63
C ALA A 443 16.44 28.26 18.40
N ALA A 444 15.39 29.08 18.26
CA ALA A 444 14.45 29.00 17.14
C ALA A 444 15.05 29.58 15.85
N ALA A 445 14.58 29.09 14.71
CA ALA A 445 14.84 29.72 13.41
C ALA A 445 14.20 31.12 13.33
N PRO A 446 14.62 31.97 12.36
CA PRO A 446 14.05 33.29 12.16
C PRO A 446 12.52 33.31 12.10
N GLY A 447 11.91 34.18 12.92
CA GLY A 447 10.45 34.28 13.05
C GLY A 447 9.81 33.20 13.94
N GLY A 448 10.60 32.45 14.71
CA GLY A 448 10.09 31.52 15.73
C GLY A 448 9.33 30.32 15.16
N ARG A 449 9.56 29.97 13.88
CA ARG A 449 8.72 29.00 13.16
C ARG A 449 9.04 27.55 13.50
N ASN A 450 10.31 27.23 13.71
CA ASN A 450 10.77 25.87 14.01
C ASN A 450 12.11 25.86 14.76
N TRP A 451 12.46 24.70 15.32
CA TRP A 451 13.73 24.44 16.00
C TRP A 451 14.58 23.49 15.15
N PRO A 452 15.45 24.04 14.28
CA PRO A 452 16.07 23.27 13.20
C PRO A 452 17.12 22.29 13.72
N ASP A 453 17.14 21.12 13.08
CA ASP A 453 18.20 20.14 13.19
C ASP A 453 19.03 20.11 11.90
N ARG A 454 20.36 20.02 12.01
CA ARG A 454 21.26 20.07 10.85
C ARG A 454 21.26 18.80 10.01
N HIS A 455 20.92 17.66 10.61
CA HIS A 455 21.15 16.35 10.00
C HIS A 455 19.85 15.65 9.64
N ASN A 456 18.72 15.98 10.28
CA ASN A 456 17.48 15.28 10.05
C ASN A 456 16.24 16.17 10.23
N HIS A 457 15.45 16.30 9.16
CA HIS A 457 14.19 17.04 9.18
C HIS A 457 13.17 16.47 10.20
N LEU A 458 13.12 15.16 10.41
CA LEU A 458 12.23 14.53 11.39
C LEU A 458 12.55 14.99 12.81
N PHE A 459 13.83 15.18 13.14
CA PHE A 459 14.23 15.73 14.44
C PHE A 459 13.85 17.21 14.57
N THR A 460 13.77 17.96 13.46
CA THR A 460 13.23 19.32 13.47
C THR A 460 11.74 19.33 13.81
N LEU A 461 10.96 18.37 13.27
CA LEU A 461 9.54 18.22 13.59
C LEU A 461 9.33 17.92 15.07
N GLU A 462 10.06 16.94 15.59
CA GLU A 462 10.00 16.56 17.00
C GLU A 462 10.45 17.69 17.94
N ALA A 463 11.58 18.34 17.65
CA ALA A 463 12.06 19.50 18.42
C ALA A 463 11.03 20.62 18.44
N THR A 464 10.42 20.92 17.30
CA THR A 464 9.40 21.97 17.20
C THR A 464 8.12 21.58 17.95
N GLY A 465 7.76 20.30 17.97
CA GLY A 465 6.65 19.78 18.78
C GLY A 465 6.90 19.95 20.29
N TYR A 466 8.10 19.61 20.78
CA TYR A 466 8.47 19.87 22.18
C TYR A 466 8.50 21.37 22.49
N ALA A 467 9.02 22.20 21.59
CA ALA A 467 9.03 23.65 21.76
C ALA A 467 7.61 24.23 21.83
N LEU A 468 6.70 23.76 20.98
CA LEU A 468 5.29 24.15 21.01
C LEU A 468 4.65 23.76 22.36
N LEU A 469 4.86 22.52 22.83
CA LEU A 469 4.38 22.07 24.15
C LEU A 469 4.97 22.90 25.30
N ALA A 470 6.26 23.25 25.24
CA ALA A 470 6.91 24.12 26.22
C ALA A 470 6.28 25.51 26.25
N LEU A 471 6.09 26.15 25.09
CA LEU A 471 5.46 27.47 24.98
C LEU A 471 4.03 27.47 25.54
N LEU A 472 3.25 26.42 25.26
CA LEU A 472 1.91 26.25 25.82
C LEU A 472 1.94 26.16 27.36
N LYS A 473 2.81 25.31 27.92
CA LYS A 473 2.96 25.17 29.38
C LYS A 473 3.46 26.45 30.06
N LEU A 474 4.28 27.24 29.37
CA LEU A 474 4.77 28.55 29.84
C LEU A 474 3.73 29.68 29.66
N GLY A 475 2.59 29.43 29.02
CA GLY A 475 1.52 30.42 28.78
C GLY A 475 1.82 31.39 27.63
N ARG A 476 2.68 31.03 26.69
CA ARG A 476 3.17 31.86 25.57
C ARG A 476 2.41 31.54 24.26
N LEU A 477 1.11 31.83 24.27
CA LEU A 477 0.19 31.47 23.17
C LEU A 477 0.47 32.22 21.85
N GLU A 478 0.98 33.45 21.92
CA GLU A 478 1.32 34.23 20.72
C GLU A 478 2.52 33.61 19.98
N GLU A 479 3.58 33.28 20.72
CA GLU A 479 4.76 32.62 20.15
C GLU A 479 4.46 31.20 19.68
N ALA A 480 3.49 30.51 20.29
CA ALA A 480 3.06 29.17 19.91
C ALA A 480 2.36 29.11 18.54
N ALA A 481 1.84 30.24 18.02
CA ALA A 481 1.09 30.26 16.76
C ALA A 481 1.96 29.97 15.52
N ALA A 482 3.20 30.47 15.50
CA ALA A 482 4.13 30.25 14.39
C ALA A 482 4.56 28.77 14.24
N PRO A 483 5.02 28.07 15.30
CA PRO A 483 5.35 26.66 15.21
C PRO A 483 4.14 25.77 14.97
N PHE A 484 2.95 26.11 15.49
CA PHE A 484 1.71 25.41 15.13
C PHE A 484 1.43 25.45 13.62
N LYS A 485 1.47 26.63 13.01
CA LYS A 485 1.26 26.80 11.56
C LYS A 485 2.31 26.05 10.75
N TRP A 486 3.58 26.14 11.14
CA TRP A 486 4.66 25.44 10.46
C TRP A 486 4.48 23.92 10.54
N LEU A 487 4.30 23.35 11.73
CA LEU A 487 4.07 21.91 11.91
C LEU A 487 2.87 21.42 11.09
N ASN A 488 1.77 22.16 11.08
CA ASN A 488 0.58 21.80 10.30
C ASN A 488 0.86 21.70 8.79
N SER A 489 1.80 22.49 8.27
CA SER A 489 2.22 22.45 6.86
C SER A 489 3.17 21.30 6.50
N GLN A 490 3.71 20.58 7.51
CA GLN A 490 4.67 19.49 7.29
C GLN A 490 4.02 18.09 7.32
N ARG A 491 2.69 18.00 7.18
CA ARG A 491 1.98 16.71 7.15
C ARG A 491 2.34 15.91 5.91
N GLY A 492 2.63 14.63 6.11
CA GLY A 492 2.69 13.63 5.06
C GLY A 492 1.34 12.94 4.82
N ARG A 493 1.36 11.94 3.93
CA ARG A 493 0.21 11.10 3.57
C ARG A 493 -0.53 10.58 4.82
N GLY A 494 -1.86 10.67 4.81
CA GLY A 494 -2.71 10.16 5.88
C GLY A 494 -2.61 10.93 7.21
N GLY A 495 -1.93 12.08 7.24
CA GLY A 495 -1.78 12.90 8.43
C GLY A 495 -0.63 12.49 9.37
N GLY A 496 0.31 11.65 8.91
CA GLY A 496 1.54 11.31 9.62
C GLY A 496 2.67 12.34 9.43
N PHE A 497 3.73 12.24 10.24
CA PHE A 497 4.88 13.16 10.23
C PHE A 497 6.22 12.41 10.01
N GLY A 498 6.19 11.40 9.15
CA GLY A 498 7.37 10.67 8.67
C GLY A 498 7.89 9.56 9.60
N SER A 499 7.93 9.78 10.92
CA SER A 499 8.29 8.73 11.90
C SER A 499 7.32 8.65 13.07
N THR A 500 7.41 7.55 13.81
CA THR A 500 6.58 7.26 14.99
C THR A 500 6.66 8.36 16.05
N GLN A 501 7.86 8.75 16.51
CA GLN A 501 8.01 9.83 17.49
C GLN A 501 7.57 11.18 16.95
N SER A 502 8.01 11.55 15.75
CA SER A 502 7.62 12.84 15.16
C SER A 502 6.10 12.93 15.08
N THR A 503 5.43 11.86 14.65
CA THR A 503 3.98 11.81 14.55
C THR A 503 3.31 11.96 15.92
N MET A 504 3.80 11.26 16.95
CA MET A 504 3.23 11.35 18.30
C MET A 504 3.45 12.71 18.94
N VAL A 505 4.68 13.22 18.95
CA VAL A 505 5.02 14.50 19.59
C VAL A 505 4.32 15.64 18.88
N VAL A 506 4.31 15.65 17.54
CA VAL A 506 3.62 16.68 16.76
C VAL A 506 2.11 16.58 16.93
N LEU A 507 1.51 15.39 16.88
CA LEU A 507 0.07 15.24 17.10
C LEU A 507 -0.34 15.67 18.51
N GLN A 508 0.45 15.30 19.54
CA GLN A 508 0.25 15.76 20.92
C GLN A 508 0.32 17.30 20.98
N ALA A 509 1.34 17.91 20.38
CA ALA A 509 1.55 19.36 20.40
C ALA A 509 0.45 20.14 19.67
N LEU A 510 0.02 19.68 18.49
CA LEU A 510 -1.07 20.30 17.72
C LEU A 510 -2.40 20.14 18.46
N SER A 511 -2.65 18.99 19.10
CA SER A 511 -3.85 18.75 19.91
C SER A 511 -3.91 19.68 21.11
N GLU A 512 -2.81 19.79 21.88
CA GLU A 512 -2.73 20.69 23.04
C GLU A 512 -2.88 22.16 22.63
N TYR A 513 -2.33 22.58 21.48
CA TYR A 513 -2.53 23.94 20.98
C TYR A 513 -4.02 24.21 20.69
N LEU A 514 -4.71 23.29 20.00
CA LEU A 514 -6.13 23.45 19.69
C LEU A 514 -7.04 23.34 20.92
N ILE A 515 -6.61 22.65 21.98
CA ILE A 515 -7.33 22.67 23.27
C ILE A 515 -7.20 24.04 23.94
N ASN A 516 -6.00 24.64 23.91
CA ASN A 516 -5.76 25.95 24.54
C ASN A 516 -6.25 27.13 23.69
N LYS A 517 -6.37 26.94 22.38
CA LYS A 517 -6.86 27.92 21.40
C LYS A 517 -7.86 27.25 20.45
N PRO A 518 -9.10 26.98 20.92
CA PRO A 518 -10.10 26.30 20.11
C PRO A 518 -10.46 27.13 18.86
N PRO A 519 -10.80 26.46 17.74
CA PRO A 519 -11.44 27.12 16.61
C PRO A 519 -12.76 27.80 17.03
N ALA A 520 -13.21 28.79 16.26
CA ALA A 520 -14.49 29.44 16.51
C ALA A 520 -15.67 28.48 16.28
N ASP A 521 -16.74 28.61 17.06
CA ASP A 521 -17.94 27.75 16.97
C ASP A 521 -18.76 27.96 15.69
N ASP A 522 -18.51 29.04 14.95
CA ASP A 522 -19.15 29.38 13.68
C ASP A 522 -18.25 29.08 12.46
N LEU A 523 -17.33 28.13 12.60
CA LEU A 523 -16.40 27.70 11.56
C LEU A 523 -17.14 27.21 10.31
N VAL A 524 -16.95 27.89 9.18
CA VAL A 524 -17.42 27.47 7.87
C VAL A 524 -16.26 27.41 6.90
N LEU A 525 -16.13 26.28 6.21
CA LEU A 525 -15.19 26.10 5.10
C LEU A 525 -15.96 25.64 3.87
N ASP A 526 -16.02 26.51 2.86
CA ASP A 526 -16.51 26.17 1.53
C ASP A 526 -15.31 25.91 0.62
N VAL A 527 -15.32 24.80 -0.09
CA VAL A 527 -14.25 24.40 -1.01
C VAL A 527 -14.83 24.10 -2.37
N ASP A 528 -14.50 24.94 -3.35
CA ASP A 528 -14.87 24.79 -4.74
C ASP A 528 -13.69 24.24 -5.54
N VAL A 529 -13.88 23.10 -6.20
CA VAL A 529 -12.87 22.45 -7.03
C VAL A 529 -13.28 22.65 -8.48
N ARG A 530 -12.51 23.47 -9.18
CA ARG A 530 -12.68 23.77 -10.60
C ARG A 530 -11.76 22.90 -11.43
N LEU A 531 -12.39 22.25 -12.41
CA LEU A 531 -11.75 21.38 -13.39
C LEU A 531 -11.91 22.02 -14.76
N THR A 532 -10.82 22.11 -15.52
CA THR A 532 -10.84 22.65 -16.89
C THR A 532 -11.87 21.89 -17.73
N GLY A 533 -12.92 22.58 -18.19
CA GLY A 533 -13.96 22.01 -19.06
C GLY A 533 -15.04 21.15 -18.39
N ARG A 534 -15.16 21.14 -17.06
CA ARG A 534 -16.19 20.35 -16.33
C ARG A 534 -16.95 21.16 -15.28
N LYS A 535 -18.04 20.56 -14.76
CA LYS A 535 -18.81 21.11 -13.64
C LYS A 535 -17.95 21.14 -12.37
N GLU A 536 -18.06 22.23 -11.64
CA GLU A 536 -17.41 22.46 -10.35
C GLU A 536 -17.91 21.46 -9.29
N VAL A 537 -17.00 20.92 -8.50
CA VAL A 537 -17.33 20.09 -7.32
C VAL A 537 -17.24 20.97 -6.09
N ARG A 538 -18.27 20.97 -5.24
CA ARG A 538 -18.33 21.83 -4.06
C ARG A 538 -18.46 21.02 -2.78
N TYR A 539 -17.67 21.39 -1.78
CA TYR A 539 -17.75 20.85 -0.42
C TYR A 539 -18.06 21.97 0.56
N HIS A 540 -18.91 21.66 1.52
CA HIS A 540 -19.24 22.54 2.63
C HIS A 540 -18.94 21.82 3.93
N PHE A 541 -18.23 22.49 4.83
CA PHE A 541 -17.94 22.01 6.16
C PHE A 541 -18.37 23.04 7.20
N ASN A 542 -18.97 22.52 8.26
CA ASN A 542 -19.34 23.20 9.49
C ASN A 542 -18.79 22.41 10.69
N PRO A 543 -18.93 22.87 11.95
CA PRO A 543 -18.36 22.16 13.10
C PRO A 543 -18.82 20.70 13.23
N GLU A 544 -20.07 20.40 12.89
CA GLU A 544 -20.63 19.03 12.93
C GLU A 544 -20.01 18.10 11.89
N THR A 545 -19.66 18.63 10.71
CA THR A 545 -19.14 17.85 9.58
C THR A 545 -17.64 17.97 9.38
N ALA A 546 -16.95 18.76 10.21
CA ALA A 546 -15.55 19.11 10.06
C ALA A 546 -14.60 17.89 10.03
N TYR A 547 -14.94 16.81 10.75
CA TYR A 547 -14.15 15.59 10.79
C TYR A 547 -14.46 14.59 9.66
N ALA A 548 -15.58 14.77 8.96
CA ALA A 548 -16.01 13.88 7.89
C ALA A 548 -15.11 14.05 6.66
N ALA A 549 -14.65 12.93 6.10
CA ALA A 549 -13.96 12.94 4.82
C ALA A 549 -14.96 13.11 3.68
N ARG A 550 -14.75 14.11 2.81
CA ARG A 550 -15.48 14.25 1.55
C ARG A 550 -14.52 13.95 0.42
N SER A 551 -14.79 12.88 -0.31
CA SER A 551 -13.95 12.46 -1.43
C SER A 551 -14.71 12.45 -2.75
N SER A 552 -13.98 12.62 -3.85
CA SER A 552 -14.54 12.46 -5.19
C SER A 552 -13.48 11.89 -6.12
N ARG A 553 -13.94 11.05 -7.05
CA ARG A 553 -13.08 10.54 -8.12
C ARG A 553 -13.03 11.57 -9.24
N LEU A 554 -11.82 11.93 -9.64
CA LEU A 554 -11.55 12.86 -10.72
C LEU A 554 -10.93 12.11 -11.91
N PRO A 555 -11.11 12.60 -13.15
CA PRO A 555 -10.29 12.14 -14.27
C PRO A 555 -8.81 12.43 -13.97
N ALA A 556 -7.93 11.52 -14.36
CA ALA A 556 -6.51 11.76 -14.31
C ALA A 556 -6.06 12.85 -15.30
N GLU A 557 -4.86 13.39 -15.07
CA GLU A 557 -4.15 14.31 -15.97
C GLU A 557 -4.82 15.67 -16.23
N LEU A 558 -5.66 16.16 -15.31
CA LEU A 558 -6.23 17.49 -15.37
C LEU A 558 -5.57 18.45 -14.38
N ASP A 559 -5.40 19.70 -14.81
CA ASP A 559 -5.06 20.79 -13.91
C ASP A 559 -6.25 21.08 -12.98
N LEU A 560 -5.94 21.30 -11.71
CA LEU A 560 -6.91 21.53 -10.66
C LEU A 560 -6.72 22.95 -10.09
N GLU A 561 -7.81 23.72 -10.05
CA GLU A 561 -7.87 24.97 -9.28
C GLU A 561 -8.88 24.77 -8.14
N VAL A 562 -8.43 24.97 -6.91
CA VAL A 562 -9.27 24.86 -5.72
C VAL A 562 -9.36 26.22 -5.05
N GLU A 563 -10.59 26.72 -4.90
CA GLU A 563 -10.90 27.95 -4.18
C GLU A 563 -11.56 27.60 -2.85
N ALA A 564 -10.92 27.96 -1.75
CA ALA A 564 -11.44 27.79 -0.40
C ALA A 564 -11.90 29.15 0.17
N ARG A 565 -13.07 29.20 0.81
CA ARG A 565 -13.66 30.42 1.39
C ARG A 565 -14.19 30.16 2.79
N GLY A 566 -14.28 31.24 3.58
CA GLY A 566 -14.85 31.23 4.92
C GLY A 566 -13.82 31.50 6.03
N ASN A 567 -14.25 31.34 7.28
CA ASN A 567 -13.41 31.48 8.48
C ASN A 567 -12.81 30.11 8.93
N GLY A 568 -13.10 29.04 8.18
CA GLY A 568 -12.70 27.68 8.46
C GLY A 568 -11.25 27.31 8.14
N GLN A 569 -10.83 26.13 8.62
CA GLN A 569 -9.54 25.53 8.28
C GLN A 569 -9.70 24.05 7.99
N GLY A 570 -9.03 23.56 6.95
CA GLY A 570 -9.17 22.18 6.49
C GLY A 570 -7.91 21.66 5.83
N ILE A 571 -8.00 20.43 5.33
CA ILE A 571 -6.95 19.78 4.56
C ILE A 571 -7.54 19.34 3.23
N LEU A 572 -6.76 19.56 2.18
CA LEU A 572 -6.99 19.04 0.85
C LEU A 572 -5.85 18.06 0.51
N GLU A 573 -6.21 16.84 0.13
CA GLU A 573 -5.29 15.82 -0.37
C GLU A 573 -5.74 15.37 -1.77
N VAL A 574 -4.79 15.27 -2.69
CA VAL A 574 -4.99 14.75 -4.04
C VAL A 574 -4.06 13.55 -4.21
N VAL A 575 -4.64 12.39 -4.51
CA VAL A 575 -3.92 11.13 -4.68
C VAL A 575 -4.18 10.58 -6.07
N THR A 576 -3.13 10.26 -6.82
CA THR A 576 -3.24 9.62 -8.14
C THR A 576 -2.64 8.23 -8.09
N TYR A 577 -3.48 7.21 -8.31
CA TYR A 577 -3.08 5.82 -8.42
C TYR A 577 -2.83 5.45 -9.90
N TYR A 578 -1.73 4.75 -10.17
CA TYR A 578 -1.41 4.26 -11.51
C TYR A 578 -0.64 2.94 -11.39
N ASN A 579 -0.56 2.16 -12.47
CA ASN A 579 0.32 1.00 -12.53
C ASN A 579 1.55 1.36 -13.36
N GLN A 580 2.74 1.08 -12.84
CA GLN A 580 4.03 1.31 -13.49
C GLN A 580 4.62 -0.02 -13.97
N VAL A 581 5.29 -0.03 -15.12
CA VAL A 581 5.94 -1.25 -15.63
C VAL A 581 7.09 -1.72 -14.71
N HIS A 582 7.25 -3.04 -14.57
CA HIS A 582 8.21 -3.66 -13.64
C HIS A 582 9.68 -3.28 -13.91
N GLU A 583 10.02 -2.98 -15.17
CA GLU A 583 11.39 -2.72 -15.62
C GLU A 583 11.98 -1.43 -15.05
N VAL A 584 11.15 -0.46 -14.64
CA VAL A 584 11.60 0.83 -14.10
C VAL A 584 12.30 0.63 -12.76
N ASP A 585 11.64 -0.06 -11.83
CA ASP A 585 12.19 -0.26 -10.48
C ASP A 585 13.41 -1.19 -10.48
N GLU A 586 13.50 -2.11 -11.45
CA GLU A 586 14.68 -2.98 -11.62
C GLU A 586 15.92 -2.18 -12.05
N LYS A 587 15.74 -1.20 -12.94
CA LYS A 587 16.82 -0.35 -13.46
C LYS A 587 17.26 0.73 -12.48
N LYS A 588 16.46 1.04 -11.45
CA LYS A 588 16.86 1.99 -10.41
C LYS A 588 18.11 1.47 -9.69
N PRO A 589 19.15 2.32 -9.53
CA PRO A 589 20.38 1.90 -8.88
C PRO A 589 20.10 1.61 -7.40
N CYS A 590 20.47 0.41 -6.95
CA CYS A 590 20.38 0.05 -5.55
C CYS A 590 21.56 0.65 -4.78
N LYS A 591 21.33 1.81 -4.18
CA LYS A 591 22.37 2.57 -3.46
C LYS A 591 22.56 2.07 -2.02
N ASP A 592 21.48 1.63 -1.38
CA ASP A 592 21.45 1.33 0.06
C ASP A 592 21.54 -0.16 0.37
N PHE A 593 21.12 -1.01 -0.57
CA PHE A 593 21.09 -2.47 -0.43
C PHE A 593 21.70 -3.18 -1.63
N GLU A 594 22.41 -4.27 -1.37
CA GLU A 594 22.68 -5.32 -2.35
C GLU A 594 21.57 -6.37 -2.23
N LEU A 595 20.76 -6.53 -3.27
CA LEU A 595 19.68 -7.51 -3.33
C LEU A 595 19.87 -8.44 -4.53
N SER A 596 19.77 -9.73 -4.28
CA SER A 596 19.70 -10.76 -5.32
C SER A 596 18.63 -11.79 -5.00
N VAL A 597 17.88 -12.19 -6.03
CA VAL A 597 16.75 -13.12 -5.90
C VAL A 597 16.95 -14.23 -6.90
N THR A 598 16.79 -15.48 -6.46
CA THR A 598 16.87 -16.64 -7.34
C THR A 598 15.71 -17.59 -7.03
N ILE A 599 15.18 -18.20 -8.08
CA ILE A 599 14.13 -19.21 -7.99
C ILE A 599 14.53 -20.43 -8.82
N LYS A 600 14.38 -21.62 -8.25
CA LYS A 600 14.76 -22.90 -8.86
C LYS A 600 13.70 -23.95 -8.56
N ASP A 601 13.61 -24.98 -9.40
CA ASP A 601 12.74 -26.12 -9.14
C ASP A 601 13.19 -26.82 -7.85
N SER A 602 12.23 -27.14 -6.98
CA SER A 602 12.49 -27.95 -5.80
C SER A 602 12.55 -29.42 -6.18
N SER A 603 13.48 -30.15 -5.58
CA SER A 603 13.59 -31.61 -5.73
C SER A 603 12.58 -32.38 -4.87
N GLU A 604 11.86 -31.69 -3.98
CA GLU A 604 10.86 -32.32 -3.12
C GLU A 604 9.57 -32.63 -3.88
N LYS A 605 8.96 -33.77 -3.55
CA LYS A 605 7.71 -34.17 -4.17
C LYS A 605 6.60 -33.21 -3.72
N PRO A 606 5.92 -32.51 -4.66
CA PRO A 606 4.86 -31.59 -4.29
C PRO A 606 3.66 -32.34 -3.66
N PRO A 607 2.90 -31.67 -2.79
CA PRO A 607 1.59 -32.14 -2.35
C PRO A 607 0.65 -32.45 -3.53
N THR A 608 -0.38 -33.26 -3.30
CA THR A 608 -1.30 -33.70 -4.37
C THR A 608 -2.08 -32.58 -5.05
N ASP A 609 -2.26 -31.43 -4.37
CA ASP A 609 -2.95 -30.23 -4.88
C ASP A 609 -1.99 -29.19 -5.48
N VAL A 610 -0.70 -29.51 -5.58
CA VAL A 610 0.37 -28.63 -6.08
C VAL A 610 0.96 -29.23 -7.35
N GLU A 611 1.04 -28.42 -8.42
CA GLU A 611 1.58 -28.83 -9.71
C GLU A 611 3.11 -28.93 -9.68
N LYS A 612 3.76 -27.89 -9.17
CA LYS A 612 5.22 -27.79 -9.06
C LYS A 612 5.59 -27.04 -7.78
N SER A 613 6.73 -27.39 -7.19
CA SER A 613 7.30 -26.71 -6.04
C SER A 613 8.60 -26.04 -6.45
N TYR A 614 8.80 -24.78 -6.05
CA TYR A 614 9.98 -23.98 -6.34
C TYR A 614 10.66 -23.56 -5.04
N GLN A 615 11.99 -23.59 -5.02
CA GLN A 615 12.78 -23.02 -3.94
C GLN A 615 13.17 -21.59 -4.32
N MET A 616 12.74 -20.63 -3.50
CA MET A 616 13.11 -19.22 -3.62
C MET A 616 14.24 -18.91 -2.64
N SER A 617 15.27 -18.21 -3.11
CA SER A 617 16.38 -17.72 -2.29
C SER A 617 16.56 -16.22 -2.50
N ILE A 618 16.43 -15.46 -1.41
CA ILE A 618 16.59 -14.01 -1.35
C ILE A 618 17.85 -13.73 -0.54
N ARG A 619 18.79 -13.00 -1.14
CA ARG A 619 20.03 -12.57 -0.49
C ARG A 619 20.07 -11.05 -0.43
N VAL A 620 20.18 -10.50 0.78
CA VAL A 620 20.14 -9.06 1.04
C VAL A 620 21.29 -8.63 1.95
N ARG A 621 21.94 -7.51 1.62
CA ARG A 621 23.01 -6.91 2.43
C ARG A 621 22.90 -5.39 2.42
N ALA A 622 23.20 -4.74 3.53
CA ALA A 622 23.25 -3.27 3.58
C ALA A 622 24.57 -2.76 2.99
N LEU A 623 24.52 -1.66 2.26
CA LEU A 623 25.70 -1.01 1.67
C LEU A 623 26.24 0.17 2.50
N GLY A 624 25.50 0.59 3.53
CA GLY A 624 25.87 1.66 4.44
C GLY A 624 27.03 1.32 5.39
N PRO A 625 27.47 2.31 6.20
CA PRO A 625 28.59 2.15 7.15
C PRO A 625 28.24 1.30 8.39
N SER A 626 26.97 0.96 8.57
CA SER A 626 26.45 0.23 9.73
C SER A 626 25.34 -0.72 9.32
N ASP A 627 25.09 -1.71 10.16
CA ASP A 627 23.94 -2.60 9.97
C ASP A 627 22.64 -1.82 9.94
N VAL A 628 21.73 -2.22 9.06
CA VAL A 628 20.40 -1.62 8.94
C VAL A 628 19.42 -2.52 9.66
N ARG A 629 18.71 -1.98 10.65
CA ARG A 629 17.72 -2.74 11.43
C ARG A 629 16.31 -2.44 10.94
N MET A 630 15.40 -3.39 11.09
CA MET A 630 14.01 -3.31 10.62
C MET A 630 13.94 -3.08 9.10
N VAL A 631 14.34 -4.09 8.33
CA VAL A 631 14.21 -4.08 6.86
C VAL A 631 12.95 -4.85 6.48
N VAL A 632 12.18 -4.34 5.53
CA VAL A 632 11.03 -5.03 4.97
C VAL A 632 11.42 -5.66 3.65
N LEU A 633 11.06 -6.92 3.46
CA LEU A 633 11.01 -7.57 2.16
C LEU A 633 9.54 -7.66 1.74
N ASP A 634 9.16 -6.87 0.75
CA ASP A 634 7.88 -6.96 0.07
C ASP A 634 8.03 -7.84 -1.17
N ILE A 635 7.42 -9.02 -1.13
CA ILE A 635 7.52 -10.05 -2.16
C ILE A 635 6.16 -10.18 -2.81
N SER A 636 5.99 -9.63 -4.01
CA SER A 636 4.77 -9.82 -4.78
C SER A 636 4.68 -11.28 -5.24
N LEU A 637 3.55 -11.95 -5.05
CA LEU A 637 3.41 -13.35 -5.45
C LEU A 637 3.01 -13.46 -6.93
N PRO A 638 3.58 -14.40 -7.70
CA PRO A 638 3.12 -14.67 -9.06
C PRO A 638 1.73 -15.32 -9.05
N THR A 639 0.97 -15.14 -10.13
CA THR A 639 -0.37 -15.72 -10.30
C THR A 639 -0.35 -17.23 -10.09
N GLY A 640 -1.20 -17.73 -9.19
CA GLY A 640 -1.34 -19.15 -8.92
C GLY A 640 -0.27 -19.76 -8.00
N PHE A 641 0.57 -18.93 -7.38
CA PHE A 641 1.57 -19.35 -6.39
C PHE A 641 1.15 -19.03 -4.96
N THR A 642 1.53 -19.89 -4.02
CA THR A 642 1.37 -19.66 -2.58
C THR A 642 2.66 -20.04 -1.85
N PRO A 643 3.13 -19.27 -0.86
CA PRO A 643 4.28 -19.67 -0.06
C PRO A 643 3.95 -20.86 0.84
N GLU A 644 4.97 -21.66 1.16
CA GLU A 644 4.87 -22.73 2.14
C GLU A 644 4.95 -22.17 3.56
N ASN A 645 3.85 -22.25 4.30
CA ASN A 645 3.76 -21.68 5.65
C ASN A 645 4.71 -22.36 6.63
N SER A 646 4.96 -23.67 6.51
CA SER A 646 5.86 -24.38 7.42
C SER A 646 7.30 -23.84 7.35
N ASP A 647 7.76 -23.46 6.17
CA ASP A 647 9.11 -22.92 5.97
C ASP A 647 9.24 -21.54 6.60
N LEU A 648 8.21 -20.69 6.44
CA LEU A 648 8.17 -19.35 7.03
C LEU A 648 8.06 -19.39 8.55
N GLU A 649 7.27 -20.32 9.09
CA GLU A 649 7.17 -20.56 10.54
C GLU A 649 8.50 -21.03 11.13
N MET A 650 9.25 -21.89 10.44
CA MET A 650 10.60 -22.29 10.87
C MET A 650 11.57 -21.10 10.88
N LEU A 651 11.54 -20.25 9.84
CA LEU A 651 12.38 -19.05 9.78
C LEU A 651 12.06 -18.05 10.90
N SER A 652 10.79 -17.98 11.32
CA SER A 652 10.34 -17.13 12.43
C SER A 652 10.67 -17.70 13.82
N ASN A 653 10.63 -19.04 13.98
CA ASN A 653 10.75 -19.70 15.28
C ASN A 653 12.18 -20.19 15.61
N SER A 654 13.11 -20.11 14.66
CA SER A 654 14.51 -20.52 14.86
C SER A 654 15.21 -19.70 15.96
N VAL A 655 16.24 -20.27 16.59
CA VAL A 655 17.01 -19.62 17.67
C VAL A 655 17.70 -18.34 17.18
N ASP A 656 18.09 -18.32 15.90
CA ASP A 656 18.75 -17.20 15.23
C ASP A 656 17.78 -16.13 14.69
N ARG A 657 16.47 -16.45 14.61
CA ARG A 657 15.35 -15.58 14.15
C ARG A 657 15.70 -14.69 12.95
N TYR A 658 15.89 -15.31 11.79
CA TYR A 658 16.07 -14.59 10.53
C TYR A 658 14.87 -13.69 10.16
N ILE A 659 13.65 -14.07 10.57
CA ILE A 659 12.42 -13.32 10.34
C ILE A 659 11.74 -12.98 11.68
N ASN A 660 11.28 -11.73 11.84
CA ASN A 660 10.49 -11.30 12.99
C ASN A 660 9.03 -11.76 12.92
N ASN A 661 8.43 -11.55 11.76
CA ASN A 661 7.03 -11.80 11.47
C ASN A 661 6.87 -11.82 9.93
N PHE A 662 5.94 -12.64 9.44
CA PHE A 662 5.54 -12.64 8.04
C PHE A 662 4.01 -12.55 7.95
N GLN A 663 3.53 -11.88 6.93
CA GLN A 663 2.10 -11.76 6.65
C GLN A 663 1.87 -11.91 5.15
N ILE A 664 0.88 -12.73 4.80
CA ILE A 664 0.33 -12.76 3.44
C ILE A 664 -0.78 -11.72 3.43
N VAL A 665 -0.60 -10.68 2.62
CA VAL A 665 -1.46 -9.50 2.62
C VAL A 665 -2.17 -9.39 1.29
N ASP A 666 -3.49 -9.54 1.34
CA ASP A 666 -4.38 -9.62 0.18
C ASP A 666 -4.88 -8.24 -0.32
N ASN A 667 -4.61 -7.17 0.44
CA ASN A 667 -5.05 -5.79 0.17
C ASN A 667 -3.94 -4.80 -0.22
N LEU A 668 -2.66 -5.13 0.02
CA LEU A 668 -1.51 -4.25 -0.28
C LEU A 668 -1.00 -4.39 -1.72
N SER A 669 -1.31 -5.51 -2.38
CA SER A 669 -0.99 -5.78 -3.78
C SER A 669 -2.21 -6.41 -4.45
N GLU A 670 -2.49 -6.01 -5.69
CA GLU A 670 -3.60 -6.57 -6.46
C GLU A 670 -3.47 -8.09 -6.68
N ARG A 671 -2.24 -8.64 -6.60
CA ARG A 671 -1.91 -10.08 -6.74
C ARG A 671 -1.66 -10.83 -5.43
N GLY A 672 -1.72 -10.12 -4.30
CA GLY A 672 -1.25 -10.61 -3.01
C GLY A 672 0.26 -10.47 -2.86
N SER A 673 0.69 -10.07 -1.67
CA SER A 673 2.11 -9.93 -1.31
C SER A 673 2.42 -10.73 -0.05
N LEU A 674 3.61 -11.33 -0.02
CA LEU A 674 4.23 -11.84 1.19
C LEU A 674 5.15 -10.75 1.75
N ILE A 675 4.81 -10.22 2.92
CA ILE A 675 5.61 -9.24 3.63
C ILE A 675 6.42 -9.95 4.70
N ILE A 676 7.75 -9.85 4.63
CA ILE A 676 8.68 -10.41 5.61
C ILE A 676 9.43 -9.27 6.30
N HIS A 677 9.47 -9.31 7.63
CA HIS A 677 10.20 -8.32 8.43
C HIS A 677 11.49 -8.91 8.96
N LEU A 678 12.62 -8.28 8.62
CA LEU A 678 13.94 -8.64 9.09
C LEU A 678 14.35 -7.74 10.27
N PHE A 679 14.86 -8.34 11.34
CA PHE A 679 15.35 -7.58 12.50
C PHE A 679 16.55 -6.71 12.15
N LYS A 680 17.47 -7.27 11.39
CA LYS A 680 18.72 -6.65 10.96
C LYS A 680 19.12 -7.21 9.61
N VAL A 681 19.68 -6.36 8.78
CA VAL A 681 20.47 -6.70 7.62
C VAL A 681 21.88 -6.20 7.88
N SER A 682 22.84 -7.12 7.91
CA SER A 682 24.24 -6.80 8.15
C SER A 682 24.82 -5.99 6.98
N HIS A 683 25.73 -5.05 7.29
CA HIS A 683 26.52 -4.36 6.26
C HIS A 683 27.74 -5.17 5.82
N LYS A 684 28.17 -6.12 6.65
CA LYS A 684 29.38 -6.94 6.43
C LYS A 684 29.09 -8.22 5.67
N GLU A 685 28.02 -8.90 6.05
CA GLU A 685 27.66 -10.22 5.55
C GLU A 685 26.22 -10.19 5.02
N PRO A 686 25.93 -10.92 3.93
CA PRO A 686 24.59 -10.97 3.37
C PRO A 686 23.70 -11.93 4.15
N GLU A 687 22.49 -11.48 4.47
CA GLU A 687 21.43 -12.32 5.01
C GLU A 687 20.78 -13.11 3.87
N ILE A 688 20.55 -14.42 4.05
CA ILE A 688 20.00 -15.30 3.03
C ILE A 688 18.73 -15.98 3.57
N LEU A 689 17.61 -15.74 2.91
CA LEU A 689 16.33 -16.37 3.20
C LEU A 689 15.99 -17.39 2.12
N ILE A 690 15.56 -18.58 2.54
CA ILE A 690 15.20 -19.67 1.62
C ILE A 690 13.88 -20.27 2.09
N PHE A 691 12.89 -20.33 1.20
CA PHE A 691 11.59 -20.96 1.46
C PHE A 691 10.98 -21.46 0.15
N ARG A 692 9.99 -22.36 0.25
CA ARG A 692 9.30 -22.91 -0.92
C ARG A 692 8.11 -22.06 -1.36
N LEU A 693 7.94 -21.94 -2.67
CA LEU A 693 6.76 -21.42 -3.35
C LEU A 693 6.06 -22.57 -4.08
N GLN A 694 4.78 -22.79 -3.79
CA GLN A 694 3.96 -23.84 -4.38
C GLN A 694 3.13 -23.29 -5.54
N GLN A 695 3.29 -23.84 -6.75
CA GLN A 695 2.45 -23.54 -7.90
C GLN A 695 1.19 -24.41 -7.87
N ARG A 696 0.03 -23.81 -7.60
CA ARG A 696 -1.27 -24.50 -7.56
C ARG A 696 -1.98 -24.53 -8.92
N PHE A 697 -1.69 -23.54 -9.75
CA PHE A 697 -2.26 -23.39 -11.10
C PHE A 697 -1.16 -23.27 -12.14
N LYS A 698 -1.33 -23.92 -13.29
CA LYS A 698 -0.42 -23.72 -14.43
C LYS A 698 -0.73 -22.36 -15.06
N VAL A 699 0.33 -21.57 -15.23
CA VAL A 699 0.25 -20.22 -15.80
C VAL A 699 1.27 -20.10 -16.91
N GLY A 700 0.86 -19.56 -18.05
CA GLY A 700 1.70 -19.24 -19.20
C GLY A 700 1.78 -17.72 -19.42
N LEU A 701 2.89 -17.26 -20.00
CA LEU A 701 3.25 -15.84 -20.11
C LEU A 701 3.21 -15.15 -18.74
N LEU A 702 3.80 -15.81 -17.75
CA LEU A 702 3.74 -15.38 -16.35
C LEU A 702 4.51 -14.06 -16.21
N GLN A 703 3.86 -13.05 -15.66
CA GLN A 703 4.53 -11.78 -15.42
C GLN A 703 5.60 -11.94 -14.34
N PRO A 704 6.75 -11.26 -14.51
CA PRO A 704 7.77 -11.24 -13.48
C PRO A 704 7.20 -10.61 -12.22
N SER A 705 7.45 -11.27 -11.09
CA SER A 705 7.17 -10.73 -9.77
C SER A 705 8.38 -9.98 -9.25
N SER A 706 8.21 -9.11 -8.27
CA SER A 706 9.29 -8.34 -7.66
C SER A 706 9.49 -8.66 -6.19
N VAL A 707 10.73 -8.61 -5.75
CA VAL A 707 11.12 -8.47 -4.34
C VAL A 707 11.67 -7.07 -4.16
N THR A 708 11.11 -6.33 -3.21
CA THR A 708 11.63 -5.02 -2.81
C THR A 708 12.13 -5.10 -1.37
N ALA A 709 13.42 -4.85 -1.17
CA ALA A 709 14.01 -4.63 0.13
C ALA A 709 14.04 -3.12 0.40
N TYR A 710 13.48 -2.68 1.52
CA TYR A 710 13.53 -1.28 1.90
C TYR A 710 13.69 -1.09 3.40
N GLU A 711 14.35 0.01 3.77
CA GLU A 711 14.33 0.47 5.14
C GLU A 711 12.91 0.83 5.51
N TYR A 712 12.43 0.19 6.56
CA TYR A 712 11.08 0.39 7.02
C TYR A 712 10.74 1.88 7.31
N TYR A 713 11.68 2.60 7.92
CA TYR A 713 11.50 3.99 8.33
C TYR A 713 11.93 5.01 7.28
N HIS A 714 12.71 4.59 6.28
CA HIS A 714 13.10 5.39 5.13
C HIS A 714 12.84 4.59 3.87
N PRO A 715 11.57 4.37 3.48
CA PRO A 715 11.27 3.48 2.36
C PRO A 715 11.87 3.98 1.05
N ASP A 716 12.29 5.24 0.93
CA ASP A 716 13.04 5.73 -0.24
C ASP A 716 14.41 5.05 -0.38
N HIS A 717 15.01 4.59 0.72
CA HIS A 717 16.15 3.69 0.73
C HIS A 717 15.65 2.28 0.41
N ARG A 718 15.66 1.93 -0.87
CA ARG A 718 15.14 0.65 -1.35
C ARG A 718 15.95 0.07 -2.49
N CYS A 719 15.78 -1.23 -2.68
CA CYS A 719 16.26 -1.95 -3.84
C CYS A 719 15.20 -2.95 -4.27
N SER A 720 14.86 -2.95 -5.56
CA SER A 720 13.89 -3.87 -6.14
C SER A 720 14.57 -4.79 -7.16
N ARG A 721 14.19 -6.07 -7.16
CA ARG A 721 14.64 -7.06 -8.15
C ARG A 721 13.47 -7.90 -8.60
N THR A 722 13.42 -8.18 -9.89
CA THR A 722 12.40 -9.04 -10.47
C THR A 722 12.83 -10.52 -10.40
N TYR A 723 11.86 -11.42 -10.36
CA TYR A 723 12.06 -12.85 -10.46
C TYR A 723 10.87 -13.48 -11.19
N SER A 724 11.15 -14.52 -11.95
CA SER A 724 10.14 -15.38 -12.56
C SER A 724 10.66 -16.81 -12.58
N PRO A 725 9.84 -17.83 -12.26
CA PRO A 725 10.14 -19.22 -12.56
C PRO A 725 10.58 -19.36 -14.03
N LYS A 726 11.54 -20.26 -14.31
CA LYS A 726 11.92 -20.53 -15.70
C LYS A 726 10.72 -21.08 -16.44
N GLU A 727 10.31 -20.36 -17.48
CA GLU A 727 9.19 -20.78 -18.32
C GLU A 727 9.55 -22.05 -19.08
N ASP A 728 8.69 -23.07 -18.96
CA ASP A 728 8.78 -24.28 -19.73
C ASP A 728 8.15 -24.02 -21.12
N LYS A 729 8.99 -23.94 -22.15
CA LYS A 729 8.55 -23.67 -23.54
C LYS A 729 7.53 -24.71 -24.04
N GLU A 730 7.57 -25.94 -23.51
CA GLU A 730 6.57 -26.98 -23.83
C GLU A 730 5.22 -26.72 -23.14
N GLN A 731 5.21 -26.09 -21.95
CA GLN A 731 3.96 -25.70 -21.29
C GLN A 731 3.27 -24.52 -21.98
N LEU A 732 4.02 -23.53 -22.46
CA LEU A 732 3.48 -22.41 -23.25
C LEU A 732 2.78 -22.89 -24.54
N SER A 733 3.35 -23.89 -25.22
CA SER A 733 2.77 -24.50 -26.42
C SER A 733 1.62 -25.48 -26.12
N GLN A 734 1.55 -26.06 -24.93
CA GLN A 734 0.42 -26.90 -24.49
C GLN A 734 -0.81 -26.10 -24.05
N ILE A 735 -0.61 -24.92 -23.46
CA ILE A 735 -1.68 -24.08 -22.89
C ILE A 735 -2.46 -23.37 -24.01
N CYS A 736 -1.77 -22.90 -25.05
CA CYS A 736 -2.37 -22.22 -26.18
C CYS A 736 -2.65 -23.21 -27.33
N LYS A 737 -3.92 -23.65 -27.47
CA LYS A 737 -4.38 -24.46 -28.62
C LYS A 737 -5.27 -23.62 -29.53
N ASP A 738 -5.06 -23.71 -30.85
CA ASP A 738 -5.74 -23.04 -31.99
C ASP A 738 -6.81 -22.00 -31.65
N ASN A 739 -7.94 -22.39 -31.03
CA ASN A 739 -9.04 -21.48 -30.70
C ASN A 739 -8.69 -20.43 -29.63
N VAL A 740 -7.90 -20.78 -28.61
CA VAL A 740 -7.48 -19.83 -27.56
C VAL A 740 -6.45 -18.85 -28.13
N CYS A 741 -5.45 -19.34 -28.88
CA CYS A 741 -4.44 -18.48 -29.50
C CYS A 741 -5.05 -17.50 -30.51
N ARG A 742 -5.99 -17.96 -31.34
CA ARG A 742 -6.67 -17.08 -32.32
C ARG A 742 -7.45 -15.95 -31.68
N CYS A 743 -7.90 -16.12 -30.44
CA CYS A 743 -8.69 -15.11 -29.75
C CYS A 743 -7.80 -14.15 -28.93
N THR A 744 -6.66 -14.59 -28.40
CA THR A 744 -5.64 -13.67 -27.83
C THR A 744 -5.01 -12.77 -28.88
N GLN A 745 -5.04 -13.18 -30.16
CA GLN A 745 -4.60 -12.39 -31.30
C GLN A 745 -5.54 -11.23 -31.66
N GLY A 746 -6.76 -11.16 -31.10
CA GLY A 746 -7.74 -10.12 -31.41
C GLY A 746 -7.33 -8.71 -30.98
N ASP A 747 -6.44 -8.58 -29.99
CA ASP A 747 -5.87 -7.31 -29.54
C ASP A 747 -4.44 -7.04 -30.09
N CYS A 748 -3.87 -7.99 -30.84
CA CYS A 748 -2.57 -7.84 -31.51
C CYS A 748 -2.74 -7.26 -32.91
N CYS A 749 -1.78 -6.46 -33.39
CA CYS A 749 -1.68 -6.22 -34.82
C CYS A 749 -1.14 -7.48 -35.53
N VAL A 750 -1.68 -7.76 -36.71
CA VAL A 750 -1.25 -8.87 -37.55
C VAL A 750 -0.35 -8.35 -38.64
N SER A 751 0.90 -8.83 -38.67
CA SER A 751 1.84 -8.48 -39.73
C SER A 751 1.35 -9.03 -41.07
N LYS A 752 1.17 -8.13 -42.04
CA LYS A 752 0.68 -8.47 -43.37
C LYS A 752 1.74 -9.18 -44.17
N THR A 753 1.39 -10.36 -44.67
CA THR A 753 2.31 -11.26 -45.37
C THR A 753 2.54 -10.80 -46.82
N ASP A 754 3.54 -11.39 -47.48
CA ASP A 754 3.87 -11.06 -48.87
C ASP A 754 2.85 -11.60 -49.89
N SER A 755 2.03 -12.56 -49.51
CA SER A 755 0.94 -13.10 -50.33
C SER A 755 -0.35 -12.28 -50.29
N GLU A 756 -0.47 -11.32 -49.36
CA GLU A 756 -1.63 -10.45 -49.25
C GLU A 756 -1.45 -9.18 -50.10
N HIS A 757 -2.40 -8.90 -50.98
CA HIS A 757 -2.39 -7.72 -51.84
C HIS A 757 -3.37 -6.66 -51.36
N PHE A 758 -2.85 -5.53 -50.89
CA PHE A 758 -3.63 -4.35 -50.53
C PHE A 758 -3.43 -3.23 -51.55
N THR A 759 -4.50 -2.51 -51.85
CA THR A 759 -4.50 -1.35 -52.75
C THR A 759 -3.99 -0.11 -52.02
N SER A 760 -3.46 0.87 -52.77
CA SER A 760 -3.00 2.14 -52.18
C SER A 760 -4.15 2.87 -51.45
N LYS A 761 -5.37 2.81 -52.02
CA LYS A 761 -6.56 3.44 -51.44
C LYS A 761 -6.99 2.85 -50.10
N GLU A 762 -6.81 1.53 -49.88
CA GLU A 762 -7.08 0.89 -48.59
C GLU A 762 -6.13 1.39 -47.51
N ARG A 763 -4.83 1.48 -47.82
CA ARG A 763 -3.81 2.01 -46.90
C ARG A 763 -4.03 3.48 -46.59
N GLU A 764 -4.37 4.29 -47.60
CA GLU A 764 -4.75 5.70 -47.42
C GLU A 764 -5.96 5.86 -46.51
N THR A 765 -7.04 5.10 -46.78
CA THR A 765 -8.26 5.14 -45.96
C THR A 765 -7.96 4.78 -44.50
N PHE A 766 -7.10 3.78 -44.29
CA PHE A 766 -6.64 3.41 -42.95
C PHE A 766 -5.83 4.53 -42.29
N ALA A 767 -4.79 5.03 -42.97
CA ALA A 767 -3.95 6.13 -42.49
C ALA A 767 -4.74 7.41 -42.19
N CYS A 768 -5.91 7.58 -42.78
CA CYS A 768 -6.72 8.78 -42.67
C CYS A 768 -7.94 8.66 -41.75
N LYS A 769 -8.18 7.54 -41.04
CA LYS A 769 -9.29 7.48 -40.07
C LYS A 769 -9.13 8.45 -38.89
N SER A 770 -7.89 8.78 -38.52
CA SER A 770 -7.55 9.68 -37.41
C SER A 770 -6.17 10.35 -37.63
N LEU A 771 -5.59 10.92 -36.58
CA LEU A 771 -4.21 11.44 -36.54
C LEU A 771 -3.17 10.31 -36.51
N HIS A 772 -3.25 9.37 -37.45
CA HIS A 772 -2.25 8.30 -37.57
C HIS A 772 -0.90 8.84 -38.03
N HIS A 773 0.17 8.31 -37.44
CA HIS A 773 1.51 8.42 -37.98
C HIS A 773 1.71 7.37 -39.09
N VAL A 774 2.55 7.66 -40.07
CA VAL A 774 2.92 6.73 -41.14
C VAL A 774 4.43 6.77 -41.32
N PHE A 775 5.10 5.67 -40.98
CA PHE A 775 6.55 5.55 -41.04
C PHE A 775 6.96 4.33 -41.85
N GLN A 776 8.04 4.50 -42.62
CA GLN A 776 8.85 3.38 -43.09
C GLN A 776 9.98 3.18 -42.09
N VAL A 777 10.14 1.97 -41.59
CA VAL A 777 11.09 1.65 -40.53
C VAL A 777 11.92 0.42 -40.84
N THR A 778 13.13 0.37 -40.31
CA THR A 778 14.00 -0.82 -40.33
C THR A 778 14.17 -1.34 -38.91
N VAL A 779 13.97 -2.64 -38.69
CA VAL A 779 14.16 -3.25 -37.37
C VAL A 779 15.64 -3.45 -37.11
N LEU A 780 16.20 -2.72 -36.14
CA LEU A 780 17.62 -2.82 -35.77
C LEU A 780 17.87 -3.93 -34.75
N ASN A 781 17.01 -4.03 -33.73
CA ASN A 781 17.17 -4.99 -32.64
C ASN A 781 15.81 -5.39 -32.06
N VAL A 782 15.71 -6.62 -31.53
CA VAL A 782 14.51 -7.15 -30.90
C VAL A 782 14.88 -7.69 -29.53
N THR A 783 14.35 -7.05 -28.48
CA THR A 783 14.49 -7.49 -27.10
C THR A 783 13.20 -8.18 -26.68
N GLN A 784 13.27 -9.49 -26.44
CA GLN A 784 12.11 -10.27 -26.03
C GLN A 784 11.91 -10.18 -24.52
N SER A 785 10.71 -9.82 -24.08
CA SER A 785 10.34 -9.79 -22.65
C SER A 785 8.83 -10.11 -22.50
N TYR A 786 8.20 -9.66 -21.40
CA TYR A 786 6.74 -9.62 -21.29
C TYR A 786 6.12 -8.66 -22.32
N TYR A 787 6.80 -7.54 -22.60
CA TYR A 787 6.54 -6.67 -23.73
C TYR A 787 7.77 -6.65 -24.64
N ASP A 788 7.66 -7.26 -25.82
CA ASP A 788 8.74 -7.26 -26.81
C ASP A 788 9.03 -5.83 -27.26
N LYS A 789 10.28 -5.40 -27.09
CA LYS A 789 10.77 -4.07 -27.47
C LYS A 789 11.57 -4.17 -28.77
N TYR A 790 11.08 -3.49 -29.79
CA TYR A 790 11.68 -3.40 -31.11
C TYR A 790 12.37 -2.04 -31.24
N GLU A 791 13.68 -2.05 -31.39
CA GLU A 791 14.43 -0.86 -31.76
C GLU A 791 14.34 -0.70 -33.28
N MET A 792 13.75 0.39 -33.73
CA MET A 792 13.51 0.64 -35.15
C MET A 792 14.08 1.99 -35.58
N GLU A 793 14.74 2.01 -36.73
CA GLU A 793 15.21 3.24 -37.38
C GLU A 793 14.16 3.73 -38.37
N ILE A 794 13.80 5.01 -38.30
CA ILE A 794 12.87 5.63 -39.24
C ILE A 794 13.64 5.97 -40.52
N THR A 795 13.35 5.24 -41.59
CA THR A 795 13.99 5.44 -42.90
C THR A 795 13.22 6.43 -43.78
N ARG A 796 11.91 6.57 -43.56
CA ARG A 796 11.08 7.58 -44.23
C ARG A 796 9.93 8.01 -43.33
N VAL A 797 9.74 9.32 -43.19
CA VAL A 797 8.56 9.93 -42.57
C VAL A 797 7.56 10.25 -43.67
N ILE A 798 6.48 9.48 -43.76
CA ILE A 798 5.46 9.64 -44.81
C ILE A 798 4.36 10.59 -44.33
N LYS A 799 3.91 10.42 -43.08
CA LYS A 799 2.93 11.30 -42.44
C LYS A 799 3.26 11.43 -40.96
N LEU A 800 3.37 12.67 -40.48
CA LEU A 800 3.53 12.95 -39.05
C LEU A 800 2.21 12.70 -38.31
N GLY A 801 2.32 12.07 -37.14
CA GLY A 801 1.21 11.91 -36.20
C GLY A 801 1.19 13.05 -35.17
N LEU A 802 1.00 12.69 -33.90
CA LEU A 802 1.04 13.63 -32.78
C LEU A 802 2.46 14.11 -32.46
N GLU A 803 3.48 13.25 -32.62
CA GLU A 803 4.88 13.62 -32.37
C GLU A 803 5.39 14.57 -33.45
N GLY A 804 5.69 15.82 -33.08
CA GLY A 804 6.37 16.77 -33.95
C GLY A 804 7.89 16.57 -33.95
N GLY A 805 8.55 16.91 -35.06
CA GLY A 805 10.02 16.92 -35.14
C GLY A 805 10.69 15.54 -35.30
N VAL A 806 9.94 14.53 -35.74
CA VAL A 806 10.50 13.23 -36.11
C VAL A 806 11.26 13.34 -37.43
N GLU A 807 12.54 12.98 -37.44
CA GLU A 807 13.41 13.06 -38.61
C GLU A 807 13.89 11.66 -39.07
N VAL A 808 14.27 11.57 -40.34
CA VAL A 808 14.86 10.36 -40.93
C VAL A 808 16.22 10.06 -40.28
N GLY A 809 16.50 8.78 -40.04
CA GLY A 809 17.70 8.27 -39.37
C GLY A 809 17.59 8.27 -37.84
N GLN A 810 16.50 8.77 -37.27
CA GLN A 810 16.26 8.65 -35.83
C GLN A 810 15.74 7.24 -35.47
N THR A 811 16.20 6.74 -34.32
CA THR A 811 15.66 5.53 -33.71
C THR A 811 14.45 5.82 -32.82
N ARG A 812 13.49 4.90 -32.82
CA ARG A 812 12.34 4.84 -31.92
C ARG A 812 12.15 3.41 -31.43
N PHE A 813 11.54 3.28 -30.26
CA PHE A 813 11.15 2.00 -29.73
C PHE A 813 9.67 1.75 -30.01
N PHE A 814 9.38 0.57 -30.55
CA PHE A 814 8.04 0.04 -30.70
C PHE A 814 7.89 -1.13 -29.72
N MET A 815 6.73 -1.28 -29.10
CA MET A 815 6.47 -2.31 -28.10
C MET A 815 5.23 -3.10 -28.46
N SER A 816 5.28 -4.42 -28.28
CA SER A 816 4.12 -5.29 -28.41
C SER A 816 4.07 -6.27 -27.26
N HIS A 817 2.88 -6.73 -26.88
CA HIS A 817 2.77 -7.76 -25.84
C HIS A 817 3.42 -9.08 -26.32
N GLY A 818 4.13 -9.80 -25.45
CA GLY A 818 4.85 -11.03 -25.83
C GLY A 818 3.96 -12.12 -26.43
N GLY A 819 2.66 -12.10 -26.13
CA GLY A 819 1.66 -12.97 -26.77
C GLY A 819 1.41 -12.69 -28.27
N CYS A 820 1.87 -11.54 -28.80
CA CYS A 820 1.74 -11.15 -30.21
C CYS A 820 2.93 -11.58 -31.07
N ARG A 821 3.99 -12.14 -30.46
CA ARG A 821 5.29 -12.43 -31.10
C ARG A 821 5.15 -13.25 -32.38
N ASP A 822 4.39 -14.33 -32.34
CA ASP A 822 4.24 -15.27 -33.47
C ASP A 822 3.46 -14.68 -34.64
N VAL A 823 2.62 -13.67 -34.40
CA VAL A 823 1.74 -13.06 -35.40
C VAL A 823 2.34 -11.79 -35.99
N LEU A 824 3.20 -11.11 -35.24
CA LEU A 824 3.99 -10.00 -35.72
C LEU A 824 5.21 -10.46 -36.52
N ASP A 825 5.93 -11.50 -36.05
CA ASP A 825 7.14 -12.08 -36.67
C ASP A 825 8.10 -11.05 -37.28
N LEU A 826 8.34 -9.94 -36.58
CA LEU A 826 9.21 -8.87 -37.06
C LEU A 826 10.67 -9.30 -37.06
N LYS A 827 11.24 -9.36 -38.26
CA LYS A 827 12.62 -9.81 -38.47
C LYS A 827 13.61 -8.66 -38.43
N GLN A 828 14.68 -8.86 -37.68
CA GLN A 828 15.83 -7.95 -37.64
C GLN A 828 16.41 -7.74 -39.06
N GLY A 829 16.72 -6.50 -39.40
CA GLY A 829 17.24 -6.07 -40.70
C GLY A 829 16.19 -5.95 -41.81
N SER A 830 14.92 -6.32 -41.56
CA SER A 830 13.83 -6.14 -42.53
C SER A 830 13.15 -4.77 -42.38
N GLN A 831 12.57 -4.28 -43.47
CA GLN A 831 11.83 -3.02 -43.51
C GLN A 831 10.31 -3.26 -43.41
N TYR A 832 9.61 -2.32 -42.78
CA TYR A 832 8.16 -2.38 -42.59
C TYR A 832 7.52 -1.01 -42.78
N LEU A 833 6.28 -1.00 -43.27
CA LEU A 833 5.36 0.11 -43.19
C LEU A 833 4.59 0.00 -41.87
N ILE A 834 4.62 1.05 -41.05
CA ILE A 834 3.85 1.16 -39.82
C ILE A 834 2.86 2.32 -39.93
N ILE A 835 1.58 2.04 -39.71
CA ILE A 835 0.51 3.05 -39.61
C ILE A 835 -0.20 2.85 -38.27
N GLY A 836 -0.01 3.76 -37.32
CA GLY A 836 -0.57 3.62 -35.97
C GLY A 836 -1.32 4.88 -35.50
N PRO A 837 -2.41 4.73 -34.71
CA PRO A 837 -3.19 5.87 -34.23
C PRO A 837 -2.43 6.71 -33.21
N LYS A 838 -2.98 7.88 -32.83
CA LYS A 838 -2.37 8.71 -31.77
C LYS A 838 -2.41 8.01 -30.40
N GLU A 839 -3.36 7.09 -30.23
CA GLU A 839 -3.55 6.26 -29.04
C GLU A 839 -2.43 5.22 -28.86
N ASP A 840 -1.66 4.91 -29.90
CA ASP A 840 -0.49 4.03 -29.81
C ASP A 840 0.71 4.72 -29.13
N HIS A 841 0.66 6.04 -28.93
CA HIS A 841 1.72 6.73 -28.21
C HIS A 841 1.64 6.41 -26.72
N TRP A 842 2.72 5.90 -26.17
CA TRP A 842 2.74 5.42 -24.81
C TRP A 842 3.37 6.44 -23.85
N THR A 843 4.68 6.37 -23.63
CA THR A 843 5.43 7.33 -22.81
C THR A 843 6.67 7.78 -23.55
N ALA A 844 7.28 8.87 -23.08
CA ALA A 844 8.66 9.18 -23.47
C ALA A 844 9.61 8.16 -22.83
N ASP A 845 10.58 7.67 -23.60
CA ASP A 845 11.68 6.85 -23.14
C ASP A 845 12.55 7.68 -22.18
N ILE A 846 12.89 7.11 -21.03
CA ILE A 846 13.54 7.83 -19.91
C ILE A 846 14.93 8.37 -20.31
N ASP A 847 15.64 7.64 -21.17
CA ASP A 847 17.02 7.98 -21.57
C ASP A 847 17.05 8.99 -22.72
N THR A 848 16.07 8.91 -23.62
CA THR A 848 16.06 9.70 -24.88
C THR A 848 15.00 10.78 -24.93
N ASN A 849 14.04 10.80 -23.99
CA ASN A 849 12.85 11.65 -23.95
C ASN A 849 12.02 11.62 -25.24
N ARG A 850 12.07 10.50 -25.98
CA ARG A 850 11.36 10.27 -27.25
C ARG A 850 10.18 9.33 -27.04
N LEU A 851 9.09 9.53 -27.78
CA LEU A 851 7.91 8.67 -27.61
C LEU A 851 8.19 7.21 -27.98
N ILE A 852 7.63 6.32 -27.17
CA ILE A 852 7.55 4.88 -27.42
C ILE A 852 6.17 4.58 -28.03
N TYR A 853 6.14 3.70 -29.02
CA TYR A 853 4.96 3.37 -29.81
C TYR A 853 4.47 1.95 -29.49
N MET A 854 3.19 1.78 -29.19
CA MET A 854 2.57 0.47 -29.00
C MET A 854 2.08 -0.09 -30.33
N LEU A 855 2.36 -1.35 -30.59
CA LEU A 855 1.84 -2.11 -31.73
C LEU A 855 0.54 -2.82 -31.30
N GLY A 856 -0.55 -2.05 -31.23
CA GLY A 856 -1.88 -2.51 -30.83
C GLY A 856 -2.73 -3.05 -31.99
N LYS A 857 -3.95 -3.49 -31.70
CA LYS A 857 -4.89 -4.02 -32.72
C LYS A 857 -5.22 -3.07 -33.88
N ASP A 858 -5.14 -1.78 -33.61
CA ASP A 858 -5.44 -0.72 -34.57
C ASP A 858 -4.17 -0.22 -35.30
N THR A 859 -3.04 -0.89 -35.10
CA THR A 859 -1.79 -0.62 -35.83
C THR A 859 -1.70 -1.49 -37.09
N TRP A 860 -1.44 -0.87 -38.23
CA TRP A 860 -1.11 -1.56 -39.48
C TRP A 860 0.39 -1.83 -39.54
N VAL A 861 0.77 -3.09 -39.75
CA VAL A 861 2.17 -3.50 -39.92
C VAL A 861 2.27 -4.34 -41.19
N GLU A 862 3.05 -3.89 -42.16
CA GLU A 862 3.21 -4.56 -43.45
C GLU A 862 4.68 -4.61 -43.85
N ARG A 863 5.19 -5.80 -44.21
CA ARG A 863 6.57 -5.97 -44.69
C ARG A 863 6.78 -5.15 -45.96
N TRP A 864 7.85 -4.37 -45.96
CA TRP A 864 8.33 -3.61 -47.11
C TRP A 864 9.52 -4.36 -47.74
N PRO A 865 9.35 -5.02 -48.89
CA PRO A 865 10.42 -5.78 -49.51
C PRO A 865 11.57 -4.89 -49.97
N SER A 866 12.79 -5.41 -49.97
CA SER A 866 13.97 -4.72 -50.47
C SER A 866 13.93 -4.57 -52.00
N SER A 867 14.63 -3.59 -52.55
CA SER A 867 14.69 -3.33 -53.99
C SER A 867 15.19 -4.53 -54.81
N ALA A 868 16.07 -5.36 -54.23
CA ALA A 868 16.54 -6.61 -54.83
C ALA A 868 15.42 -7.68 -54.89
N GLU A 869 14.62 -7.83 -53.83
CA GLU A 869 13.48 -8.75 -53.78
C GLU A 869 12.36 -8.30 -54.73
N CYS A 870 12.05 -7.00 -54.79
CA CYS A 870 11.04 -6.44 -55.70
C CYS A 870 11.38 -6.67 -57.18
N SER A 871 12.67 -6.81 -57.52
CA SER A 871 13.13 -7.04 -58.90
C SER A 871 13.17 -8.52 -59.27
N GLY A 872 13.19 -9.42 -58.27
CA GLY A 872 13.32 -10.87 -58.45
C GLY A 872 12.00 -11.64 -58.52
N ASP A 873 10.88 -11.05 -58.05
CA ASP A 873 9.56 -11.67 -58.05
C ASP A 873 8.48 -10.71 -58.61
N PRO A 874 7.79 -11.07 -59.72
CA PRO A 874 6.72 -10.26 -60.30
C PRO A 874 5.57 -9.91 -59.34
N ASN A 875 5.25 -10.78 -58.38
CA ASN A 875 4.19 -10.54 -57.40
C ASN A 875 4.63 -9.50 -56.34
N LEU A 876 5.91 -9.52 -55.96
CA LEU A 876 6.49 -8.50 -55.07
C LEU A 876 6.65 -7.15 -55.79
N GLN A 877 6.93 -7.16 -57.10
CA GLN A 877 7.06 -5.93 -57.89
C GLN A 877 5.79 -5.07 -57.85
N ALA A 878 4.61 -5.69 -57.95
CA ALA A 878 3.33 -5.00 -57.83
C ALA A 878 3.09 -4.43 -56.42
N LYS A 879 3.43 -5.19 -55.37
CA LYS A 879 3.33 -4.75 -53.97
C LYS A 879 4.25 -3.56 -53.70
N CYS A 880 5.52 -3.63 -54.10
CA CYS A 880 6.49 -2.54 -53.92
C CYS A 880 6.03 -1.27 -54.63
N LYS A 881 5.51 -1.38 -55.87
CA LYS A 881 4.95 -0.24 -56.59
C LYS A 881 3.76 0.39 -55.84
N SER A 882 2.83 -0.43 -55.36
CA SER A 882 1.67 0.08 -54.59
C SER A 882 2.05 0.73 -53.27
N LEU A 883 3.05 0.19 -52.55
CA LEU A 883 3.59 0.78 -51.33
C LEU A 883 4.22 2.15 -51.61
N GLU A 884 5.01 2.26 -52.69
CA GLU A 884 5.65 3.51 -53.10
C GLU A 884 4.62 4.56 -53.55
N ASP A 885 3.61 4.14 -54.33
CA ASP A 885 2.50 5.00 -54.73
C ASP A 885 1.74 5.54 -53.50
N THR A 886 1.46 4.67 -52.51
CA THR A 886 0.83 5.06 -51.23
C THR A 886 1.68 6.09 -50.47
N ALA A 887 2.99 5.84 -50.36
CA ALA A 887 3.90 6.74 -49.66
C ALA A 887 3.98 8.12 -50.33
N ASN A 888 4.02 8.17 -51.66
CA ASN A 888 4.04 9.42 -52.42
C ASN A 888 2.72 10.18 -52.29
N GLU A 889 1.58 9.50 -52.42
CA GLU A 889 0.25 10.12 -52.30
C GLU A 889 0.04 10.71 -50.90
N LEU A 890 0.35 9.96 -49.84
CA LEU A 890 0.22 10.45 -48.46
C LEU A 890 1.21 11.58 -48.13
N SER A 891 2.41 11.57 -48.70
CA SER A 891 3.41 12.64 -48.47
C SER A 891 3.04 13.95 -49.18
N VAL A 892 2.41 13.87 -50.36
CA VAL A 892 2.11 15.04 -51.20
C VAL A 892 0.71 15.59 -50.93
N ASN A 893 -0.30 14.72 -50.89
CA ASN A 893 -1.71 15.09 -50.80
C ASN A 893 -2.27 14.98 -49.38
N ALA A 894 -1.50 14.41 -48.44
CA ALA A 894 -1.93 14.10 -47.07
C ALA A 894 -3.27 13.34 -47.06
N CYS A 895 -4.02 13.44 -45.97
CA CYS A 895 -5.39 12.93 -45.92
C CYS A 895 -6.35 13.93 -46.56
N ARG A 896 -6.89 13.60 -47.73
CA ARG A 896 -8.04 14.32 -48.30
C ARG A 896 -9.26 13.98 -47.45
N LEU A 897 -9.74 14.96 -46.67
CA LEU A 897 -11.02 14.89 -45.93
C LEU A 897 -12.20 14.72 -46.88
#